data_AF-H0PZG7-F1
#
_entry.id   AF-H0PZG7-F1
#
_cell.length_a   1.000
_cell.length_b   1.000
_cell.length_c   1.000
_cell.angle_alpha   90.00
_cell.angle_beta   90.00
_cell.angle_gamma   90.00
#
_symmetry.space_group_name_H-M   'P 1'
#
loop_
_entity.id
_entity.type
_entity.pdbx_description
1 polymer ?
#
loop_
_entity_poly.entity_id
_entity_poly.type
_entity_poly.pdbx_seq_one_letter_code
_entity_poly.pdbx_strand_id
1 'polypeptide(L)'
;MSQSTHVFISYSHEDEAWCEALAKHLGSLQDPFGVSVWVDRHRIRAGKAWLKEIEDALAAADLAILLISKDFLDSDFIRNTELPKLLARRQHGLPVIPILVMPCGWKTIGWLQSHEVRPRGDRALAEFGGVNSVAVNRQFGDLMDEIAVILKEAASSAAVVETVTANGAAKTASKDPHVETAAALLSDVLLQQVREGERAAFAAQIVERLGSFCGLSGEALFNAVCLFVEYQLLRSDEPTSPQALQATLDGLDDSETARRLAAELKRGAKTGDFASSLIDVNSLFFMLAREREALWECYFGNRERLGHEPLATLARIRVKLGFVAPQFLVAGLLSHFDDDWRPVLNAYQHSIPNPKIRSGTFESLQASQWNCWLVWGPSIPICRCAQWEGKFAYQYGYGDENNSLPLVELESDTGGCPLTLDPLVAGLGLQGRSAKLMQITGRLRWGPQFLGQEGADDDGEVPDESGELDIVEELDRDDVEDDRQSRKYPMAPAQASLWCGDGPGHAHHSDGLVLQLEQVDREVDEPRVYFSAYLWMMFLVTVSIPDPADPSVGPQLLRHKHYPPWPEKPAQRVRVRDARLWEELLPVFVHANIADPAALHFQRRTLVENALQLLRQLWERRDECFDPEDVAKGIRFHLVCSSDYSGCDCEVRYPSGEPLPGLLKARLAAETDRDFAAAIAVPDKAENPASRPWGLAGYYSSCHLPELVADYFNYIDEVQQQKTRR
;
A
#
# COMPACT_ATOMS: atom_id res chain seq x y z
N MET A 1 -37.17 -13.56 21.61
CA MET A 1 -37.01 -14.38 20.38
C MET A 1 -35.94 -15.41 20.69
N SER A 2 -36.19 -16.71 20.51
CA SER A 2 -35.16 -17.74 20.76
C SER A 2 -34.00 -17.52 19.79
N GLN A 3 -32.78 -17.36 20.30
CA GLN A 3 -31.58 -17.26 19.47
C GLN A 3 -31.48 -18.48 18.56
N SER A 4 -31.32 -18.25 17.25
CA SER A 4 -31.05 -19.30 16.26
C SER A 4 -29.58 -19.65 16.35
N THR A 5 -29.23 -20.91 16.56
CA THR A 5 -27.84 -21.37 16.56
C THR A 5 -27.37 -21.57 15.12
N HIS A 6 -26.29 -20.91 14.71
CA HIS A 6 -25.73 -21.03 13.36
C HIS A 6 -24.63 -22.09 13.31
N VAL A 7 -24.82 -23.14 12.50
CA VAL A 7 -23.85 -24.22 12.31
C VAL A 7 -23.18 -24.07 10.95
N PHE A 8 -21.87 -23.90 10.92
CA PHE A 8 -21.07 -23.82 9.70
C PHE A 8 -20.42 -25.17 9.39
N ILE A 9 -20.55 -25.67 8.16
CA ILE A 9 -19.89 -26.92 7.72
C ILE A 9 -18.83 -26.59 6.67
N SER A 10 -17.56 -26.81 7.02
CA SER A 10 -16.43 -26.77 6.08
C SER A 10 -16.16 -28.18 5.54
N TYR A 11 -16.11 -28.33 4.21
CA TYR A 11 -15.90 -29.60 3.53
C TYR A 11 -15.26 -29.39 2.16
N SER A 12 -14.57 -30.40 1.62
CA SER A 12 -14.16 -30.39 0.21
C SER A 12 -15.33 -30.71 -0.69
N HIS A 13 -15.46 -30.07 -1.85
CA HIS A 13 -16.52 -30.39 -2.82
C HIS A 13 -16.52 -31.87 -3.25
N GLU A 14 -15.36 -32.55 -3.21
CA GLU A 14 -15.27 -33.99 -3.49
C GLU A 14 -16.01 -34.85 -2.44
N ASP A 15 -16.31 -34.29 -1.26
CA ASP A 15 -17.04 -34.90 -0.16
C ASP A 15 -18.50 -34.42 -0.03
N GLU A 16 -19.08 -33.79 -1.08
CA GLU A 16 -20.45 -33.24 -1.10
C GLU A 16 -21.50 -34.25 -0.61
N ALA A 17 -21.37 -35.52 -1.01
CA ALA A 17 -22.29 -36.58 -0.58
C ALA A 17 -22.30 -36.80 0.95
N TRP A 18 -21.15 -36.65 1.61
CA TRP A 18 -21.03 -36.74 3.08
C TRP A 18 -21.63 -35.52 3.76
N CYS A 19 -21.40 -34.33 3.20
CA CYS A 19 -21.96 -33.08 3.69
C CYS A 19 -23.49 -33.06 3.60
N GLU A 20 -24.07 -33.47 2.47
CA GLU A 20 -25.52 -33.56 2.30
C GLU A 20 -26.16 -34.54 3.29
N ALA A 21 -25.52 -35.68 3.52
CA ALA A 21 -26.00 -36.68 4.48
C ALA A 21 -26.01 -36.11 5.91
N LEU A 22 -24.91 -35.46 6.32
CA LEU A 22 -24.82 -34.84 7.64
C LEU A 22 -25.82 -33.68 7.81
N ALA A 23 -25.96 -32.81 6.81
CA ALA A 23 -26.90 -31.70 6.84
C ALA A 23 -28.35 -32.16 7.03
N LYS A 24 -28.74 -33.31 6.43
CA LYS A 24 -30.06 -33.92 6.66
C LYS A 24 -30.25 -34.38 8.09
N HIS A 25 -29.22 -34.93 8.74
CA HIS A 25 -29.27 -35.30 10.15
C HIS A 25 -29.35 -34.05 11.06
N LEU A 26 -28.57 -33.01 10.78
CA LEU A 26 -28.62 -31.74 11.52
C LEU A 26 -29.98 -31.04 11.41
N GLY A 27 -30.70 -31.22 10.29
CA GLY A 27 -32.08 -30.74 10.14
C GLY A 27 -33.04 -31.25 11.22
N SER A 28 -32.76 -32.42 11.83
CA SER A 28 -33.55 -32.93 12.95
C SER A 28 -33.41 -32.10 14.24
N LEU A 29 -32.39 -31.25 14.34
CA LEU A 29 -32.14 -30.35 15.48
C LEU A 29 -32.70 -28.94 15.29
N GLN A 30 -33.28 -28.65 14.11
CA GLN A 30 -33.81 -27.31 13.77
C GLN A 30 -34.97 -26.89 14.69
N ASP A 31 -35.97 -27.74 14.90
CA ASP A 31 -37.12 -27.45 15.76
C ASP A 31 -36.81 -27.42 17.27
N PRO A 32 -36.06 -28.38 17.85
CA PRO A 32 -35.80 -28.40 19.29
C PRO A 32 -34.76 -27.38 19.78
N PHE A 33 -33.86 -26.89 18.91
CA PHE A 33 -32.74 -26.02 19.30
C PHE A 33 -32.61 -24.74 18.45
N GLY A 34 -33.50 -24.51 17.48
CA GLY A 34 -33.40 -23.36 16.58
C GLY A 34 -32.12 -23.39 15.74
N VAL A 35 -31.68 -24.57 15.31
CA VAL A 35 -30.43 -24.72 14.55
C VAL A 35 -30.65 -24.34 13.09
N SER A 36 -29.82 -23.43 12.59
CA SER A 36 -29.71 -23.08 11.17
C SER A 36 -28.36 -23.57 10.65
N VAL A 37 -28.39 -24.40 9.62
CA VAL A 37 -27.17 -24.99 9.04
C VAL A 37 -26.78 -24.22 7.79
N TRP A 38 -25.59 -23.66 7.79
CA TRP A 38 -24.97 -23.05 6.63
C TRP A 38 -23.97 -24.02 6.01
N VAL A 39 -24.10 -24.24 4.70
CA VAL A 39 -23.22 -25.10 3.89
C VAL A 39 -22.96 -24.37 2.59
N ASP A 40 -21.71 -24.32 2.16
CA ASP A 40 -21.39 -23.83 0.82
C ASP A 40 -21.90 -24.82 -0.24
N ARG A 41 -22.90 -24.42 -1.04
CA ARG A 41 -23.50 -25.25 -2.10
C ARG A 41 -23.08 -24.82 -3.50
N HIS A 42 -22.19 -23.84 -3.62
CA HIS A 42 -21.88 -23.25 -4.91
C HIS A 42 -20.72 -23.97 -5.58
N ARG A 43 -21.02 -24.68 -6.68
CA ARG A 43 -19.99 -25.22 -7.58
C ARG A 43 -19.19 -24.07 -8.18
N ILE A 44 -17.93 -23.94 -7.76
CA ILE A 44 -16.86 -23.05 -8.28
C ILE A 44 -17.31 -22.15 -9.44
N ARG A 45 -17.87 -20.99 -9.08
CA ARG A 45 -17.97 -19.78 -9.93
C ARG A 45 -17.64 -18.58 -9.04
N ALA A 46 -16.36 -18.25 -9.01
CA ALA A 46 -15.77 -17.26 -8.10
C ALA A 46 -16.22 -15.81 -8.36
N GLY A 47 -16.48 -15.08 -7.27
CA GLY A 47 -16.70 -13.63 -7.21
C GLY A 47 -16.76 -13.15 -5.75
N LYS A 48 -16.55 -11.84 -5.50
CA LYS A 48 -16.51 -11.23 -4.14
C LYS A 48 -17.74 -11.53 -3.28
N ALA A 49 -18.92 -11.65 -3.90
CA ALA A 49 -20.16 -11.94 -3.17
C ALA A 49 -20.13 -13.32 -2.49
N TRP A 50 -19.56 -14.34 -3.16
CA TRP A 50 -19.49 -15.70 -2.61
C TRP A 50 -18.47 -15.80 -1.46
N LEU A 51 -17.31 -15.16 -1.59
CA LEU A 51 -16.32 -15.11 -0.50
C LEU A 51 -16.89 -14.36 0.71
N LYS A 52 -17.56 -13.24 0.48
CA LYS A 52 -18.22 -12.47 1.54
C LYS A 52 -19.32 -13.28 2.23
N GLU A 53 -20.12 -14.05 1.49
CA GLU A 53 -21.13 -14.94 2.07
C GLU A 53 -20.51 -16.03 2.96
N ILE A 54 -19.37 -16.61 2.57
CA ILE A 54 -18.61 -17.55 3.40
C ILE A 54 -18.09 -16.85 4.65
N GLU A 55 -17.52 -15.64 4.51
CA GLU A 55 -16.98 -14.87 5.63
C GLU A 55 -18.07 -14.46 6.63
N ASP A 56 -19.21 -13.98 6.14
CA ASP A 56 -20.37 -13.61 6.95
C ASP A 56 -20.94 -14.85 7.67
N ALA A 57 -21.04 -16.00 6.98
CA ALA A 57 -21.51 -17.24 7.59
C ALA A 57 -20.52 -17.79 8.62
N LEU A 58 -19.22 -17.74 8.33
CA LEU A 58 -18.16 -18.13 9.24
C LEU A 58 -18.13 -17.19 10.45
N ALA A 59 -18.39 -15.88 10.28
CA ALA A 59 -18.50 -14.87 11.33
C ALA A 59 -19.78 -14.99 12.18
N ALA A 60 -20.87 -15.47 11.61
CA ALA A 60 -22.12 -15.73 12.32
C ALA A 60 -22.15 -17.09 13.05
N ALA A 61 -21.25 -18.02 12.71
CA ALA A 61 -21.29 -19.39 13.23
C ALA A 61 -21.15 -19.47 14.76
N ASP A 62 -22.04 -20.21 15.42
CA ASP A 62 -21.98 -20.57 16.84
C ASP A 62 -21.36 -21.97 17.06
N LEU A 63 -21.31 -22.79 16.00
CA LEU A 63 -20.69 -24.12 15.96
C LEU A 63 -20.10 -24.35 14.58
N ALA A 64 -18.89 -24.92 14.49
CA ALA A 64 -18.31 -25.33 13.22
C ALA A 64 -18.05 -26.83 13.15
N ILE A 65 -18.31 -27.42 11.99
CA ILE A 65 -18.07 -28.83 11.70
C ILE A 65 -17.11 -28.92 10.51
N LEU A 66 -16.07 -29.74 10.64
CA LEU A 66 -15.07 -29.94 9.58
C LEU A 66 -15.13 -31.38 9.06
N LEU A 67 -15.37 -31.59 7.77
CA LEU A 67 -15.37 -32.92 7.16
C LEU A 67 -13.96 -33.28 6.67
N ILE A 68 -13.21 -34.00 7.51
CA ILE A 68 -11.81 -34.33 7.29
C ILE A 68 -11.69 -35.54 6.33
N SER A 69 -11.06 -35.29 5.18
CA SER A 69 -10.71 -36.26 4.15
C SER A 69 -9.32 -35.95 3.58
N LYS A 70 -8.81 -36.74 2.64
CA LYS A 70 -7.57 -36.38 1.93
C LYS A 70 -7.76 -35.08 1.12
N ASP A 71 -8.94 -34.87 0.54
CA ASP A 71 -9.23 -33.76 -0.37
C ASP A 71 -9.52 -32.47 0.42
N PHE A 72 -10.10 -32.58 1.62
CA PHE A 72 -10.20 -31.48 2.59
C PHE A 72 -8.82 -30.97 2.99
N LEU A 73 -7.90 -31.89 3.26
CA LEU A 73 -6.53 -31.56 3.68
C LEU A 73 -5.65 -31.03 2.55
N ASP A 74 -6.03 -31.25 1.29
CA ASP A 74 -5.29 -30.77 0.10
C ASP A 74 -5.88 -29.48 -0.50
N SER A 75 -7.04 -29.02 -0.01
CA SER A 75 -7.70 -27.82 -0.52
C SER A 75 -6.98 -26.52 -0.11
N ASP A 76 -6.44 -25.80 -1.10
CA ASP A 76 -5.78 -24.50 -0.90
C ASP A 76 -6.71 -23.45 -0.28
N PHE A 77 -7.98 -23.43 -0.67
CA PHE A 77 -8.97 -22.49 -0.14
C PHE A 77 -9.27 -22.77 1.34
N ILE A 78 -9.49 -24.04 1.70
CA ILE A 78 -9.75 -24.42 3.09
C ILE A 78 -8.52 -24.11 3.94
N ARG A 79 -7.32 -24.47 3.46
CA ARG A 79 -6.07 -24.29 4.21
C ARG A 79 -5.68 -22.83 4.42
N ASN A 80 -5.85 -21.99 3.40
CA ASN A 80 -5.36 -20.61 3.42
C ASN A 80 -6.44 -19.61 3.82
N THR A 81 -7.72 -19.96 3.72
CA THR A 81 -8.85 -19.04 3.98
C THR A 81 -9.72 -19.46 5.15
N GLU A 82 -10.33 -20.65 5.10
CA GLU A 82 -11.34 -21.04 6.11
C GLU A 82 -10.71 -21.54 7.41
N LEU A 83 -9.73 -22.43 7.32
CA LEU A 83 -9.13 -23.10 8.46
C LEU A 83 -8.40 -22.15 9.41
N PRO A 84 -7.63 -21.14 8.95
CA PRO A 84 -7.02 -20.16 9.84
C PRO A 84 -8.08 -19.40 10.65
N LYS A 85 -9.19 -18.99 10.01
CA LYS A 85 -10.29 -18.28 10.66
C LYS A 85 -11.05 -19.16 11.65
N LEU A 86 -11.35 -20.42 11.29
CA LEU A 86 -12.02 -21.37 12.18
C LEU A 86 -11.16 -21.75 13.37
N LEU A 87 -9.85 -21.93 13.18
CA LEU A 87 -8.92 -22.21 14.28
C LEU A 87 -8.70 -21.00 15.18
N ALA A 88 -8.64 -19.78 14.64
CA ALA A 88 -8.63 -18.55 15.44
C ALA A 88 -9.91 -18.49 16.30
N ARG A 89 -11.09 -18.62 15.69
CA ARG A 89 -12.37 -18.65 16.41
C ARG A 89 -12.46 -19.75 17.45
N ARG A 90 -11.87 -20.92 17.19
CA ARG A 90 -11.78 -22.03 18.15
C ARG A 90 -11.01 -21.64 19.41
N GLN A 91 -9.91 -20.90 19.26
CA GLN A 91 -9.16 -20.36 20.41
C GLN A 91 -9.99 -19.36 21.23
N HIS A 92 -10.98 -18.72 20.60
CA HIS A 92 -11.95 -17.82 21.25
C HIS A 92 -13.23 -18.53 21.75
N GLY A 93 -13.25 -19.87 21.79
CA GLY A 93 -14.35 -20.64 22.37
C GLY A 93 -15.43 -21.10 21.38
N LEU A 94 -15.26 -20.89 20.06
CA LEU A 94 -16.12 -21.53 19.07
C LEU A 94 -15.92 -23.06 19.15
N PRO A 95 -16.96 -23.86 19.43
CA PRO A 95 -16.84 -25.30 19.36
C PRO A 95 -16.60 -25.73 17.90
N VAL A 96 -15.51 -26.46 17.67
CA VAL A 96 -15.14 -26.99 16.35
C VAL A 96 -15.11 -28.52 16.44
N ILE A 97 -15.93 -29.18 15.62
CA ILE A 97 -16.08 -30.64 15.62
C ILE A 97 -15.50 -31.21 14.33
N PRO A 98 -14.28 -31.76 14.36
CA PRO A 98 -13.72 -32.47 13.22
C PRO A 98 -14.32 -33.87 13.07
N ILE A 99 -14.84 -34.18 11.88
CA ILE A 99 -15.43 -35.47 11.53
C ILE A 99 -14.58 -36.11 10.43
N LEU A 100 -13.97 -37.25 10.71
CA LEU A 100 -13.21 -38.05 9.77
C LEU A 100 -14.16 -38.81 8.84
N VAL A 101 -14.34 -38.29 7.62
CA VAL A 101 -15.22 -38.91 6.62
C VAL A 101 -14.50 -40.00 5.80
N MET A 102 -13.21 -39.81 5.51
CA MET A 102 -12.37 -40.73 4.74
C MET A 102 -11.03 -41.00 5.43
N PRO A 103 -10.43 -42.20 5.31
CA PRO A 103 -9.08 -42.45 5.83
C PRO A 103 -8.05 -41.51 5.19
N CYS A 104 -7.35 -40.73 6.01
CA CYS A 104 -6.33 -39.77 5.56
C CYS A 104 -5.24 -39.56 6.62
N GLY A 105 -4.19 -38.79 6.27
CA GLY A 105 -3.04 -38.50 7.12
C GLY A 105 -3.30 -37.51 8.27
N TRP A 106 -4.53 -37.42 8.81
CA TRP A 106 -4.90 -36.40 9.80
C TRP A 106 -4.06 -36.46 11.08
N LYS A 107 -3.53 -37.63 11.46
CA LYS A 107 -2.69 -37.81 12.66
C LYS A 107 -1.36 -37.04 12.62
N THR A 108 -0.90 -36.62 11.44
CA THR A 108 0.31 -35.80 11.30
C THR A 108 0.03 -34.30 11.42
N ILE A 109 -1.22 -33.90 11.63
CA ILE A 109 -1.65 -32.50 11.65
C ILE A 109 -1.83 -32.04 13.10
N GLY A 110 -0.94 -31.17 13.55
CA GLY A 110 -0.78 -30.83 14.98
C GLY A 110 -2.00 -30.21 15.67
N TRP A 111 -2.93 -29.59 14.94
CA TRP A 111 -4.16 -29.02 15.53
C TRP A 111 -5.31 -30.03 15.66
N LEU A 112 -5.21 -31.20 15.00
CA LEU A 112 -6.19 -32.27 15.11
C LEU A 112 -5.76 -33.24 16.22
N GLN A 113 -6.42 -33.18 17.37
CA GLN A 113 -6.16 -34.10 18.47
C GLN A 113 -7.05 -35.34 18.36
N SER A 114 -6.49 -36.52 18.62
CA SER A 114 -7.18 -37.81 18.36
C SER A 114 -8.47 -38.04 19.16
N HIS A 115 -8.64 -37.37 20.29
CA HIS A 115 -9.85 -37.46 21.12
C HIS A 115 -10.95 -36.48 20.69
N GLU A 116 -10.64 -35.52 19.83
CA GLU A 116 -11.57 -34.50 19.34
C GLU A 116 -12.17 -34.88 17.98
N VAL A 117 -11.53 -35.79 17.25
CA VAL A 117 -12.03 -36.32 15.98
C VAL A 117 -13.20 -37.29 16.20
N ARG A 118 -14.19 -37.26 15.30
CA ARG A 118 -15.36 -38.15 15.27
C ARG A 118 -15.39 -38.97 13.97
N PRO A 119 -15.88 -40.22 13.96
CA PRO A 119 -16.28 -41.05 15.10
C PRO A 119 -15.13 -41.29 16.08
N ARG A 120 -15.45 -41.57 17.35
CA ARG A 120 -14.42 -41.86 18.35
C ARG A 120 -13.76 -43.21 18.04
N GLY A 121 -12.44 -43.24 18.12
CA GLY A 121 -11.62 -44.35 17.61
C GLY A 121 -11.20 -44.06 16.18
N ASP A 122 -9.98 -44.43 15.80
CA ASP A 122 -9.29 -43.97 14.57
C ASP A 122 -9.88 -44.47 13.24
N ARG A 123 -11.20 -44.65 13.15
CA ARG A 123 -11.93 -45.15 11.98
C ARG A 123 -12.77 -44.05 11.34
N ALA A 124 -12.62 -43.89 10.03
CA ALA A 124 -13.41 -42.95 9.23
C ALA A 124 -14.84 -43.46 8.99
N LEU A 125 -15.79 -42.55 8.73
CA LEU A 125 -17.19 -42.92 8.43
C LEU A 125 -17.31 -43.88 7.24
N ALA A 126 -16.50 -43.69 6.19
CA ALA A 126 -16.47 -44.59 5.04
C ALA A 126 -16.13 -46.05 5.38
N GLU A 127 -15.47 -46.31 6.51
CA GLU A 127 -15.10 -47.65 6.97
C GLU A 127 -16.24 -48.38 7.71
N PHE A 128 -17.37 -47.71 7.93
CA PHE A 128 -18.59 -48.32 8.48
C PHE A 128 -19.56 -48.77 7.37
N GLY A 129 -19.36 -48.30 6.14
CA GLY A 129 -20.17 -48.64 4.96
C GLY A 129 -20.36 -47.43 4.05
N GLY A 130 -21.21 -47.57 3.03
CA GLY A 130 -21.60 -46.44 2.19
C GLY A 130 -22.32 -45.34 2.98
N VAL A 131 -22.32 -44.11 2.44
CA VAL A 131 -22.88 -42.89 3.07
C VAL A 131 -24.29 -43.09 3.67
N ASN A 132 -25.12 -43.89 3.00
CA ASN A 132 -26.51 -44.17 3.43
C ASN A 132 -26.68 -45.49 4.20
N SER A 133 -25.59 -46.17 4.57
CA SER A 133 -25.66 -47.44 5.29
C SER A 133 -26.22 -47.26 6.70
N VAL A 134 -26.85 -48.30 7.24
CA VAL A 134 -27.40 -48.28 8.60
C VAL A 134 -26.31 -48.00 9.64
N ALA A 135 -25.09 -48.49 9.41
CA ALA A 135 -23.97 -48.28 10.32
C ALA A 135 -23.50 -46.81 10.32
N VAL A 136 -23.38 -46.17 9.15
CA VAL A 136 -23.04 -44.74 9.04
C VAL A 136 -24.16 -43.86 9.63
N ASN A 137 -25.42 -44.15 9.34
CA ASN A 137 -26.55 -43.40 9.92
C ASN A 137 -26.61 -43.52 11.45
N ARG A 138 -26.20 -44.65 12.03
CA ARG A 138 -26.06 -44.78 13.48
C ARG A 138 -24.97 -43.83 14.01
N GLN A 139 -23.82 -43.74 13.34
CA GLN A 139 -22.76 -42.82 13.76
C GLN A 139 -23.17 -41.35 13.66
N PHE A 140 -23.94 -40.97 12.64
CA PHE A 140 -24.52 -39.63 12.58
C PHE A 140 -25.53 -39.39 13.70
N GLY A 141 -26.36 -40.37 14.05
CA GLY A 141 -27.27 -40.28 15.20
C GLY A 141 -26.53 -40.03 16.51
N ASP A 142 -25.51 -40.82 16.79
CA ASP A 142 -24.66 -40.67 18.00
C ASP A 142 -24.01 -39.27 18.05
N LEU A 143 -23.60 -38.74 16.89
CA LEU A 143 -23.04 -37.39 16.76
C LEU A 143 -24.09 -36.29 17.02
N MET A 144 -25.34 -36.47 16.56
CA MET A 144 -26.41 -35.49 16.81
C MET A 144 -26.74 -35.39 18.30
N ASP A 145 -26.74 -36.52 19.02
CA ASP A 145 -26.94 -36.53 20.47
C ASP A 145 -25.82 -35.75 21.19
N GLU A 146 -24.56 -35.90 20.75
CA GLU A 146 -23.43 -35.15 21.29
C GLU A 146 -23.52 -33.65 21.01
N ILE A 147 -23.86 -33.27 19.77
CA ILE A 147 -24.06 -31.86 19.38
C ILE A 147 -25.19 -31.24 20.21
N ALA A 148 -26.30 -31.95 20.41
CA ALA A 148 -27.42 -31.46 21.20
C ALA A 148 -27.05 -31.20 22.68
N VAL A 149 -26.10 -31.94 23.25
CA VAL A 149 -25.57 -31.68 24.60
C VAL A 149 -24.72 -30.41 24.61
N ILE A 150 -23.80 -30.28 23.65
CA ILE A 150 -22.93 -29.09 23.52
C ILE A 150 -23.77 -27.81 23.41
N LEU A 151 -24.84 -27.84 22.61
CA LEU A 151 -25.73 -26.69 22.44
C LEU A 151 -26.52 -26.34 23.72
N LYS A 152 -26.93 -27.34 24.52
CA LYS A 152 -27.61 -27.09 25.82
C LYS A 152 -26.70 -26.47 26.87
N GLU A 153 -25.43 -26.89 26.91
CA GLU A 153 -24.45 -26.36 27.85
C GLU A 153 -24.10 -24.91 27.51
N ALA A 154 -23.91 -24.59 26.22
CA ALA A 154 -23.68 -23.22 25.74
C ALA A 154 -24.82 -22.27 26.10
N ALA A 155 -26.08 -22.69 25.94
CA ALA A 155 -27.25 -21.88 26.31
C ALA A 155 -27.35 -21.63 27.83
N SER A 156 -26.85 -22.56 28.65
CA SER A 156 -26.89 -22.45 30.13
C SER A 156 -25.80 -21.53 30.68
N SER A 157 -24.64 -21.45 30.03
CA SER A 157 -23.55 -20.52 30.41
C SER A 157 -23.88 -19.06 30.08
N ALA A 158 -24.66 -18.78 29.03
CA ALA A 158 -25.08 -17.43 28.67
C ALA A 158 -25.98 -16.76 29.72
N ALA A 159 -26.83 -17.55 30.41
CA ALA A 159 -27.76 -17.04 31.43
C ALA A 159 -27.09 -16.62 32.75
N VAL A 160 -25.86 -17.08 33.02
CA VAL A 160 -25.12 -16.78 34.26
C VAL A 160 -24.34 -15.45 34.15
N VAL A 161 -24.03 -14.99 32.93
CA VAL A 161 -23.28 -13.73 32.69
C VAL A 161 -24.16 -12.49 32.88
N GLU A 162 -25.47 -12.58 32.62
CA GLU A 162 -26.43 -11.47 32.81
C GLU A 162 -26.66 -11.07 34.30
N THR A 163 -26.30 -11.92 35.26
CA THR A 163 -26.55 -11.64 36.69
C THR A 163 -25.41 -10.94 37.42
N VAL A 164 -24.24 -10.78 36.79
CA VAL A 164 -23.06 -10.12 37.40
C VAL A 164 -22.96 -8.63 37.04
N THR A 165 -23.65 -8.17 35.98
CA THR A 165 -23.60 -6.77 35.50
C THR A 165 -24.60 -5.82 36.19
N ALA A 166 -25.38 -6.29 37.18
CA ALA A 166 -26.43 -5.49 37.81
C ALA A 166 -26.04 -4.73 39.09
N ASN A 167 -24.77 -4.71 39.51
CA ASN A 167 -24.32 -3.90 40.66
C ASN A 167 -23.00 -3.17 40.37
N GLY A 168 -23.13 -2.07 39.63
CA GLY A 168 -22.09 -1.08 39.39
C GLY A 168 -22.75 0.20 38.88
N ALA A 169 -23.53 0.84 39.75
CA ALA A 169 -24.27 2.05 39.41
C ALA A 169 -23.34 3.18 38.95
N ALA A 170 -23.70 3.74 37.79
CA ALA A 170 -23.39 5.06 37.25
C ALA A 170 -22.44 5.95 38.07
N LYS A 171 -21.24 6.17 37.52
CA LYS A 171 -20.48 7.42 37.70
C LYS A 171 -20.48 8.18 36.38
N THR A 172 -21.12 9.35 36.43
CA THR A 172 -21.01 10.52 35.55
C THR A 172 -20.04 10.40 34.37
N ALA A 173 -20.56 10.47 33.14
CA ALA A 173 -19.79 10.80 31.95
C ALA A 173 -18.99 12.09 32.19
N SER A 174 -17.68 12.01 31.99
CA SER A 174 -16.77 13.16 32.04
C SER A 174 -17.19 14.18 30.98
N LYS A 175 -17.31 15.46 31.34
CA LYS A 175 -17.49 16.59 30.39
C LYS A 175 -16.16 17.06 29.77
N ASP A 176 -15.09 16.28 29.93
CA ASP A 176 -13.76 16.62 29.43
C ASP A 176 -13.68 16.32 27.92
N PRO A 177 -13.55 17.34 27.04
CA PRO A 177 -13.50 17.14 25.59
C PRO A 177 -12.32 16.26 25.15
N HIS A 178 -11.23 16.21 25.93
CA HIS A 178 -10.08 15.35 25.61
C HIS A 178 -10.40 13.86 25.84
N VAL A 179 -11.22 13.53 26.83
CA VAL A 179 -11.63 12.13 27.11
C VAL A 179 -12.60 11.65 26.03
N GLU A 180 -13.56 12.48 25.64
CA GLU A 180 -14.49 12.16 24.55
C GLU A 180 -13.73 11.97 23.23
N THR A 181 -12.78 12.85 22.93
CA THR A 181 -12.00 12.73 21.69
C THR A 181 -11.03 11.56 21.72
N ALA A 182 -10.41 11.25 22.87
CA ALA A 182 -9.58 10.05 23.03
C ALA A 182 -10.39 8.78 22.76
N ALA A 183 -11.64 8.71 23.25
CA ALA A 183 -12.53 7.59 23.01
C ALA A 183 -12.98 7.50 21.54
N ALA A 184 -13.24 8.64 20.90
CA ALA A 184 -13.54 8.72 19.47
C ALA A 184 -12.37 8.23 18.61
N LEU A 185 -11.15 8.70 18.90
CA LEU A 185 -9.92 8.27 18.22
C LEU A 185 -9.75 6.74 18.28
N LEU A 186 -9.90 6.14 19.46
CA LEU A 186 -9.83 4.69 19.62
C LEU A 186 -10.94 3.97 18.83
N SER A 187 -12.15 4.51 18.86
CA SER A 187 -13.32 3.93 18.18
C SER A 187 -13.15 3.91 16.66
N ASP A 188 -12.71 5.03 16.10
CA ASP A 188 -12.55 5.24 14.67
C ASP A 188 -11.34 4.48 14.12
N VAL A 189 -10.25 4.38 14.89
CA VAL A 189 -8.98 3.81 14.43
C VAL A 189 -8.84 2.33 14.83
N LEU A 190 -8.93 2.00 16.13
CA LEU A 190 -8.56 0.67 16.62
C LEU A 190 -9.75 -0.25 16.85
N LEU A 191 -10.98 0.25 17.02
CA LEU A 191 -12.13 -0.58 17.38
C LEU A 191 -13.07 -0.86 16.20
N GLN A 192 -12.57 -0.77 14.97
CA GLN A 192 -13.35 -1.04 13.76
C GLN A 192 -13.94 -2.46 13.72
N GLN A 193 -13.27 -3.44 14.34
CA GLN A 193 -13.75 -4.83 14.44
C GLN A 193 -14.69 -5.09 15.62
N VAL A 194 -14.83 -4.14 16.55
CA VAL A 194 -15.79 -4.23 17.66
C VAL A 194 -17.18 -3.87 17.16
N ARG A 195 -18.21 -4.55 17.68
CA ARG A 195 -19.61 -4.25 17.38
C ARG A 195 -19.93 -2.80 17.74
N GLU A 196 -20.63 -2.10 16.87
CA GLU A 196 -20.92 -0.66 17.01
C GLU A 196 -21.50 -0.29 18.39
N GLY A 197 -22.44 -1.09 18.91
CA GLY A 197 -23.04 -0.89 20.24
C GLY A 197 -22.10 -1.10 21.44
N GLU A 198 -20.94 -1.74 21.22
CA GLU A 198 -19.94 -2.06 22.26
C GLU A 198 -18.70 -1.16 22.16
N ARG A 199 -18.46 -0.51 21.01
CA ARG A 199 -17.27 0.33 20.74
C ARG A 199 -17.05 1.41 21.80
N ALA A 200 -18.08 2.18 22.11
CA ALA A 200 -17.97 3.29 23.05
C ALA A 200 -17.60 2.82 24.47
N ALA A 201 -18.17 1.69 24.91
CA ALA A 201 -17.86 1.12 26.21
C ALA A 201 -16.40 0.62 26.26
N PHE A 202 -15.95 -0.06 25.20
CA PHE A 202 -14.58 -0.56 25.12
C PHE A 202 -13.57 0.59 25.05
N ALA A 203 -13.83 1.62 24.23
CA ALA A 203 -12.99 2.82 24.16
C ALA A 203 -12.85 3.51 25.52
N ALA A 204 -13.97 3.70 26.24
CA ALA A 204 -13.96 4.27 27.57
C ALA A 204 -13.12 3.44 28.57
N GLN A 205 -13.20 2.11 28.50
CA GLN A 205 -12.39 1.21 29.32
C GLN A 205 -10.88 1.39 29.05
N ILE A 206 -10.47 1.50 27.78
CA ILE A 206 -9.06 1.75 27.42
C ILE A 206 -8.59 3.10 27.99
N VAL A 207 -9.37 4.16 27.79
CA VAL A 207 -9.03 5.51 28.26
C VAL A 207 -8.92 5.56 29.78
N GLU A 208 -9.88 4.96 30.50
CA GLU A 208 -9.84 4.87 31.97
C GLU A 208 -8.63 4.08 32.46
N ARG A 209 -8.32 2.95 31.79
CA ARG A 209 -7.17 2.11 32.15
C ARG A 209 -5.86 2.85 31.98
N LEU A 210 -5.66 3.55 30.86
CA LEU A 210 -4.46 4.36 30.60
C LEU A 210 -4.36 5.54 31.56
N GLY A 211 -5.48 6.22 31.84
CA GLY A 211 -5.55 7.30 32.82
C GLY A 211 -5.16 6.84 34.23
N SER A 212 -5.68 5.68 34.66
CA SER A 212 -5.33 5.07 35.95
C SER A 212 -3.86 4.62 36.00
N PHE A 213 -3.36 4.01 34.93
CA PHE A 213 -1.97 3.53 34.86
C PHE A 213 -0.95 4.67 34.96
N CYS A 214 -1.21 5.78 34.26
CA CYS A 214 -0.31 6.92 34.21
C CYS A 214 -0.57 7.97 35.29
N GLY A 215 -1.76 7.97 35.91
CA GLY A 215 -2.22 9.04 36.80
C GLY A 215 -2.49 10.35 36.06
N LEU A 216 -3.05 10.29 34.84
CA LEU A 216 -3.24 11.43 33.95
C LEU A 216 -4.71 11.74 33.66
N SER A 217 -4.97 12.99 33.27
CA SER A 217 -6.27 13.51 32.82
C SER A 217 -6.07 14.60 31.76
N GLY A 218 -7.15 15.07 31.11
CA GLY A 218 -7.10 16.13 30.12
C GLY A 218 -6.19 15.82 28.92
N GLU A 219 -5.47 16.83 28.44
CA GLU A 219 -4.58 16.73 27.28
C GLU A 219 -3.47 15.70 27.46
N ALA A 220 -2.88 15.59 28.66
CA ALA A 220 -1.83 14.60 28.92
C ALA A 220 -2.33 13.16 28.77
N LEU A 221 -3.60 12.90 29.13
CA LEU A 221 -4.24 11.61 28.89
C LEU A 221 -4.52 11.38 27.40
N PHE A 222 -4.96 12.41 26.68
CA PHE A 222 -5.12 12.32 25.23
C PHE A 222 -3.80 11.97 24.52
N ASN A 223 -2.69 12.61 24.92
CA ASN A 223 -1.36 12.30 24.41
C ASN A 223 -0.91 10.86 24.73
N ALA A 224 -1.23 10.36 25.94
CA ALA A 224 -0.99 8.96 26.28
C ALA A 224 -1.81 7.99 25.40
N VAL A 225 -3.05 8.34 25.06
CA VAL A 225 -3.89 7.56 24.14
C VAL A 225 -3.36 7.63 22.70
N CYS A 226 -2.90 8.79 22.23
CA CYS A 226 -2.25 8.91 20.92
C CYS A 226 -1.01 8.01 20.83
N LEU A 227 -0.14 8.04 21.83
CA LEU A 227 1.04 7.17 21.90
C LEU A 227 0.64 5.68 21.91
N PHE A 228 -0.43 5.32 22.62
CA PHE A 228 -0.97 3.96 22.59
C PHE A 228 -1.42 3.57 21.17
N VAL A 229 -2.18 4.42 20.49
CA VAL A 229 -2.67 4.18 19.12
C VAL A 229 -1.51 4.03 18.15
N GLU A 230 -0.56 4.96 18.16
CA GLU A 230 0.64 4.90 17.32
C GLU A 230 1.45 3.63 17.57
N TYR A 231 1.62 3.23 18.83
CA TYR A 231 2.29 1.98 19.16
C TYR A 231 1.56 0.77 18.55
N GLN A 232 0.22 0.71 18.63
CA GLN A 232 -0.54 -0.37 18.00
C GLN A 232 -0.34 -0.40 16.49
N LEU A 233 -0.51 0.76 15.83
CA LEU A 233 -0.36 0.86 14.37
C LEU A 233 1.05 0.54 13.89
N LEU A 234 2.08 0.78 14.69
CA LEU A 234 3.49 0.55 14.32
C LEU A 234 4.03 -0.83 14.71
N ARG A 235 3.48 -1.47 15.75
CA ARG A 235 4.10 -2.65 16.40
C ARG A 235 3.21 -3.87 16.51
N SER A 236 1.89 -3.71 16.54
CA SER A 236 0.96 -4.84 16.69
C SER A 236 0.76 -5.54 15.35
N ASP A 237 0.66 -6.87 15.35
CA ASP A 237 0.30 -7.63 14.15
C ASP A 237 -1.19 -7.44 13.81
N GLU A 238 -2.04 -7.31 14.84
CA GLU A 238 -3.49 -7.12 14.73
C GLU A 238 -3.93 -5.86 15.50
N PRO A 239 -3.65 -4.65 14.99
CA PRO A 239 -3.90 -3.40 15.73
C PRO A 239 -5.38 -3.17 16.07
N THR A 240 -6.30 -3.77 15.31
CA THR A 240 -7.75 -3.60 15.50
C THR A 240 -8.42 -4.76 16.26
N SER A 241 -7.65 -5.78 16.64
CA SER A 241 -8.15 -6.95 17.36
C SER A 241 -8.40 -6.60 18.84
N PRO A 242 -9.65 -6.77 19.35
CA PRO A 242 -9.96 -6.46 20.75
C PRO A 242 -9.12 -7.29 21.73
N GLN A 243 -8.77 -8.52 21.36
CA GLN A 243 -7.90 -9.38 22.16
C GLN A 243 -6.47 -8.84 22.19
N ALA A 244 -5.90 -8.42 21.05
CA ALA A 244 -4.56 -7.85 20.99
C ALA A 244 -4.46 -6.53 21.78
N LEU A 245 -5.50 -5.70 21.72
CA LEU A 245 -5.63 -4.48 22.51
C LEU A 245 -5.69 -4.79 24.01
N GLN A 246 -6.55 -5.72 24.42
CA GLN A 246 -6.67 -6.14 25.82
C GLN A 246 -5.36 -6.75 26.33
N ALA A 247 -4.72 -7.62 25.55
CA ALA A 247 -3.42 -8.21 25.89
C ALA A 247 -2.33 -7.15 26.05
N THR A 248 -2.35 -6.08 25.24
CA THR A 248 -1.42 -4.96 25.42
C THR A 248 -1.70 -4.20 26.72
N LEU A 249 -2.97 -3.95 27.05
CA LEU A 249 -3.39 -3.26 28.28
C LEU A 249 -3.06 -4.06 29.54
N ASP A 250 -3.35 -5.36 29.54
CA ASP A 250 -3.00 -6.27 30.63
C ASP A 250 -1.47 -6.36 30.78
N GLY A 251 -0.75 -6.29 29.66
CA GLY A 251 0.70 -6.30 29.62
C GLY A 251 1.38 -5.04 30.21
N LEU A 252 0.65 -3.93 30.40
CA LEU A 252 1.22 -2.70 30.96
C LEU A 252 1.75 -2.88 32.39
N ASP A 253 1.16 -3.80 33.15
CA ASP A 253 1.56 -4.03 34.54
C ASP A 253 2.72 -5.03 34.67
N ASP A 254 2.75 -6.12 33.89
CA ASP A 254 3.66 -7.25 34.18
C ASP A 254 4.13 -8.09 32.97
N SER A 255 4.11 -7.56 31.74
CA SER A 255 4.55 -8.31 30.54
C SER A 255 5.83 -7.78 29.89
N GLU A 256 6.69 -8.71 29.44
CA GLU A 256 7.83 -8.40 28.56
C GLU A 256 7.39 -7.78 27.22
N THR A 257 6.20 -8.11 26.74
CA THR A 257 5.67 -7.72 25.42
C THR A 257 5.27 -6.24 25.34
N ALA A 258 4.76 -5.64 26.43
CA ALA A 258 4.34 -4.24 26.49
C ALA A 258 5.28 -3.35 27.31
N ARG A 259 6.41 -3.90 27.81
CA ARG A 259 7.37 -3.19 28.67
C ARG A 259 7.86 -1.86 28.10
N ARG A 260 8.07 -1.80 26.77
CA ARG A 260 8.51 -0.57 26.08
C ARG A 260 7.43 0.51 26.09
N LEU A 261 6.20 0.17 25.72
CA LEU A 261 5.07 1.10 25.77
C LEU A 261 4.81 1.58 27.20
N ALA A 262 4.81 0.67 28.17
CA ALA A 262 4.67 1.02 29.59
C ALA A 262 5.77 1.97 30.07
N ALA A 263 7.02 1.80 29.61
CA ALA A 263 8.12 2.68 29.94
C ALA A 263 7.94 4.08 29.34
N GLU A 264 7.55 4.19 28.06
CA GLU A 264 7.30 5.47 27.40
C GLU A 264 6.09 6.20 28.01
N LEU A 265 5.01 5.48 28.32
CA LEU A 265 3.83 6.04 29.00
C LEU A 265 4.20 6.59 30.39
N LYS A 266 4.95 5.84 31.21
CA LYS A 266 5.40 6.31 32.53
C LYS A 266 6.39 7.47 32.43
N ARG A 267 7.26 7.46 31.40
CA ARG A 267 8.20 8.54 31.13
C ARG A 267 7.44 9.83 30.80
N GLY A 268 6.54 9.78 29.81
CA GLY A 268 5.70 10.91 29.41
C GLY A 268 4.84 11.42 30.56
N ALA A 269 4.26 10.54 31.37
CA ALA A 269 3.50 10.92 32.57
C ALA A 269 4.36 11.66 33.60
N LYS A 270 5.64 11.30 33.74
CA LYS A 270 6.57 11.93 34.67
C LYS A 270 7.13 13.26 34.14
N THR A 271 7.42 13.34 32.84
CA THR A 271 8.07 14.50 32.23
C THR A 271 7.08 15.53 31.70
N GLY A 272 5.81 15.15 31.49
CA GLY A 272 4.84 15.94 30.73
C GLY A 272 5.07 15.92 29.23
N ASP A 273 6.11 15.21 28.76
CA ASP A 273 6.55 15.21 27.36
C ASP A 273 6.41 13.81 26.73
N PHE A 274 5.32 13.65 25.99
CA PHE A 274 5.09 12.48 25.15
C PHE A 274 5.72 12.61 23.76
N ALA A 275 6.02 13.82 23.30
CA ALA A 275 6.52 14.07 21.96
C ALA A 275 7.93 13.50 21.76
N SER A 276 8.74 13.43 22.81
CA SER A 276 10.07 12.79 22.77
C SER A 276 10.04 11.26 22.87
N SER A 277 8.85 10.63 22.90
CA SER A 277 8.75 9.16 22.94
C SER A 277 9.32 8.56 21.66
N LEU A 278 10.00 7.43 21.79
CA LEU A 278 10.65 6.77 20.67
C LEU A 278 10.10 5.36 20.46
N ILE A 279 9.58 5.10 19.25
CA ILE A 279 9.11 3.78 18.83
C ILE A 279 10.10 3.20 17.83
N ASP A 280 10.79 2.14 18.24
CA ASP A 280 11.64 1.35 17.35
C ASP A 280 10.79 0.46 16.44
N VAL A 281 10.99 0.55 15.13
CA VAL A 281 10.34 -0.31 14.13
C VAL A 281 11.37 -1.06 13.27
N ASN A 282 10.98 -2.23 12.76
CA ASN A 282 11.83 -3.06 11.90
C ASN A 282 11.52 -2.79 10.42
N SER A 283 12.06 -3.60 9.50
CA SER A 283 11.84 -3.45 8.06
C SER A 283 10.39 -3.65 7.61
N LEU A 284 9.56 -4.37 8.39
CA LEU A 284 8.12 -4.54 8.09
C LEU A 284 7.35 -3.22 8.22
N PHE A 285 7.94 -2.22 8.87
CA PHE A 285 7.36 -0.89 9.04
C PHE A 285 6.79 -0.31 7.75
N PHE A 286 7.53 -0.37 6.64
CA PHE A 286 7.11 0.27 5.39
C PHE A 286 5.83 -0.37 4.85
N MET A 287 5.80 -1.70 4.80
CA MET A 287 4.63 -2.46 4.38
C MET A 287 3.45 -2.24 5.34
N LEU A 288 3.66 -2.34 6.65
CA LEU A 288 2.61 -2.12 7.64
C LEU A 288 2.06 -0.69 7.61
N ALA A 289 2.91 0.32 7.37
CA ALA A 289 2.47 1.70 7.26
C ALA A 289 1.53 1.89 6.06
N ARG A 290 1.85 1.28 4.91
CA ARG A 290 1.01 1.31 3.69
C ARG A 290 -0.27 0.49 3.86
N GLU A 291 -0.19 -0.75 4.36
CA GLU A 291 -1.37 -1.59 4.64
C GLU A 291 -2.36 -0.94 5.61
N ARG A 292 -1.87 -0.09 6.51
CA ARG A 292 -2.67 0.58 7.54
C ARG A 292 -2.95 2.04 7.21
N GLU A 293 -2.77 2.46 5.97
CA GLU A 293 -2.92 3.87 5.58
C GLU A 293 -4.30 4.43 5.92
N ALA A 294 -5.38 3.68 5.71
CA ALA A 294 -6.74 4.11 6.11
C ALA A 294 -6.89 4.30 7.64
N LEU A 295 -6.17 3.52 8.45
CA LEU A 295 -6.15 3.70 9.90
C LEU A 295 -5.36 4.95 10.28
N TRP A 296 -4.26 5.22 9.56
CA TRP A 296 -3.49 6.46 9.73
C TRP A 296 -4.32 7.68 9.33
N GLU A 297 -5.07 7.63 8.23
CA GLU A 297 -6.00 8.68 7.81
C GLU A 297 -6.98 9.02 8.93
N CYS A 298 -7.64 8.01 9.50
CA CYS A 298 -8.55 8.19 10.62
C CYS A 298 -7.84 8.75 11.86
N TYR A 299 -6.58 8.35 12.11
CA TYR A 299 -5.78 8.84 13.23
C TYR A 299 -5.48 10.35 13.10
N PHE A 300 -4.98 10.77 11.95
CA PHE A 300 -4.64 12.17 11.69
C PHE A 300 -5.89 13.06 11.64
N GLY A 301 -6.96 12.61 10.97
CA GLY A 301 -8.23 13.34 10.91
C GLY A 301 -8.87 13.55 12.29
N ASN A 302 -8.70 12.61 13.23
CA ASN A 302 -9.17 12.80 14.61
C ASN A 302 -8.30 13.77 15.42
N ARG A 303 -7.00 13.85 15.14
CA ARG A 303 -6.10 14.80 15.81
C ARG A 303 -6.29 16.24 15.34
N GLU A 304 -6.56 16.43 14.05
CA GLU A 304 -6.87 17.73 13.47
C GLU A 304 -8.11 18.39 14.11
N ARG A 305 -9.15 17.59 14.44
CA ARG A 305 -10.39 18.08 15.08
C ARG A 305 -10.18 18.80 16.42
N LEU A 306 -9.04 18.63 17.07
CA LEU A 306 -8.69 19.26 18.34
C LEU A 306 -7.72 20.45 18.23
N GLY A 307 -7.33 20.85 17.01
CA GLY A 307 -6.38 21.95 16.82
C GLY A 307 -4.93 21.62 17.21
N HIS A 308 -4.61 20.33 17.43
CA HIS A 308 -3.22 19.87 17.54
C HIS A 308 -2.52 19.96 16.18
N GLU A 309 -1.18 20.06 16.16
CA GLU A 309 -0.41 20.15 14.91
C GLU A 309 -0.84 18.99 13.97
N PRO A 310 -1.56 19.27 12.87
CA PRO A 310 -2.59 18.34 12.38
C PRO A 310 -2.07 17.13 11.61
N LEU A 311 -0.74 16.93 11.52
CA LEU A 311 -0.18 16.12 10.44
C LEU A 311 1.07 15.35 10.81
N ALA A 312 1.47 15.21 12.06
CA ALA A 312 2.65 14.43 12.42
C ALA A 312 2.39 13.52 13.61
N THR A 313 2.95 12.31 13.63
CA THR A 313 2.88 11.43 14.80
C THR A 313 3.44 12.11 16.04
N LEU A 314 2.82 11.87 17.19
CA LEU A 314 3.25 12.31 18.50
C LEU A 314 4.56 11.63 18.91
N ALA A 315 4.74 10.34 18.60
CA ALA A 315 6.01 9.66 18.82
C ALA A 315 6.97 9.86 17.66
N ARG A 316 8.26 9.89 18.00
CA ARG A 316 9.37 9.72 17.06
C ARG A 316 9.46 8.24 16.70
N ILE A 317 9.70 7.96 15.43
CA ILE A 317 9.79 6.61 14.88
C ILE A 317 11.23 6.39 14.44
N ARG A 318 11.88 5.38 15.01
CA ARG A 318 13.22 4.95 14.59
C ARG A 318 13.11 3.70 13.74
N VAL A 319 13.38 3.86 12.45
CA VAL A 319 13.41 2.74 11.51
C VAL A 319 14.80 2.11 11.57
N LYS A 320 14.88 0.88 12.10
CA LYS A 320 16.16 0.18 12.33
C LYS A 320 16.98 -0.05 11.06
N LEU A 321 16.30 -0.22 9.92
CA LEU A 321 16.92 -0.59 8.66
C LEU A 321 16.04 -0.15 7.48
N GLY A 322 16.58 0.72 6.62
CA GLY A 322 15.98 1.07 5.33
C GLY A 322 17.02 1.68 4.39
N PHE A 323 16.78 1.62 3.07
CA PHE A 323 17.65 2.28 2.09
C PHE A 323 17.09 3.64 1.74
N VAL A 324 17.94 4.67 1.80
CA VAL A 324 17.68 5.96 1.18
C VAL A 324 18.16 5.90 -0.26
N ALA A 325 17.26 6.10 -1.21
CA ALA A 325 17.56 6.25 -2.63
C ALA A 325 17.23 7.69 -3.06
N PRO A 326 18.14 8.40 -3.75
CA PRO A 326 17.93 9.77 -4.21
C PRO A 326 17.07 9.80 -5.49
N GLN A 327 15.92 9.16 -5.41
CA GLN A 327 14.89 9.08 -6.42
C GLN A 327 13.58 9.47 -5.75
N PHE A 328 12.68 10.04 -6.54
CA PHE A 328 11.34 10.35 -6.09
C PHE A 328 10.43 9.17 -6.42
N LEU A 329 9.79 8.61 -5.39
CA LEU A 329 8.84 7.52 -5.53
C LEU A 329 7.56 8.04 -6.19
N VAL A 330 7.30 7.61 -7.42
CA VAL A 330 6.05 7.89 -8.13
C VAL A 330 5.10 6.75 -7.79
N ALA A 331 4.41 6.89 -6.67
CA ALA A 331 3.42 5.91 -6.23
C ALA A 331 2.19 5.96 -7.14
N GLY A 332 1.66 4.78 -7.46
CA GLY A 332 0.56 4.61 -8.42
C GLY A 332 -0.44 3.55 -8.00
N LEU A 333 -1.34 3.91 -7.08
CA LEU A 333 -2.66 3.32 -6.79
C LEU A 333 -2.81 1.80 -6.55
N LEU A 334 -1.84 0.92 -6.84
CA LEU A 334 -2.10 -0.54 -6.79
C LEU A 334 -2.10 -1.16 -5.41
N SER A 335 -1.42 -0.55 -4.44
CA SER A 335 -1.64 -0.86 -3.03
C SER A 335 -3.05 -0.50 -2.53
N HIS A 336 -3.83 0.27 -3.31
CA HIS A 336 -5.22 0.66 -2.97
C HIS A 336 -6.27 0.15 -3.97
N PHE A 337 -5.84 -0.43 -5.11
CA PHE A 337 -6.69 -1.22 -5.98
C PHE A 337 -6.95 -2.64 -5.42
N ASP A 338 -6.83 -2.83 -4.10
CA ASP A 338 -7.28 -4.03 -3.39
C ASP A 338 -8.73 -4.38 -3.75
N ASP A 339 -9.52 -3.40 -4.21
CA ASP A 339 -10.90 -3.61 -4.61
C ASP A 339 -11.22 -3.60 -6.10
N ASP A 340 -10.29 -3.33 -7.03
CA ASP A 340 -10.72 -3.23 -8.43
C ASP A 340 -9.56 -3.33 -9.45
N TRP A 341 -9.26 -4.53 -9.93
CA TRP A 341 -8.51 -4.72 -11.19
C TRP A 341 -9.31 -4.19 -12.40
N ARG A 342 -10.63 -3.99 -12.23
CA ARG A 342 -11.57 -3.59 -13.28
C ARG A 342 -11.30 -2.22 -13.89
N PRO A 343 -10.98 -1.14 -13.16
CA PRO A 343 -10.66 0.18 -13.69
C PRO A 343 -9.37 0.16 -14.50
N VAL A 344 -8.33 -0.52 -13.99
CA VAL A 344 -7.07 -0.72 -14.74
C VAL A 344 -7.34 -1.51 -16.03
N LEU A 345 -8.10 -2.61 -15.96
CA LEU A 345 -8.52 -3.37 -17.15
C LEU A 345 -9.41 -2.55 -18.10
N ASN A 346 -10.29 -1.72 -17.56
CA ASN A 346 -11.14 -0.84 -18.36
C ASN A 346 -10.30 0.22 -19.06
N ALA A 347 -9.41 0.90 -18.35
CA ALA A 347 -8.49 1.87 -18.92
C ALA A 347 -7.66 1.23 -20.03
N TYR A 348 -7.08 0.06 -19.78
CA TYR A 348 -6.41 -0.75 -20.81
C TYR A 348 -7.29 -1.03 -22.03
N GLN A 349 -8.54 -1.47 -21.83
CA GLN A 349 -9.50 -1.71 -22.93
C GLN A 349 -9.85 -0.46 -23.73
N HIS A 350 -9.95 0.71 -23.09
CA HIS A 350 -10.26 1.98 -23.76
C HIS A 350 -9.02 2.64 -24.40
N SER A 351 -7.82 2.22 -23.99
CA SER A 351 -6.54 2.65 -24.57
C SER A 351 -6.22 1.91 -25.87
N ILE A 352 -6.78 0.72 -26.06
CA ILE A 352 -6.58 -0.09 -27.26
C ILE A 352 -7.64 0.28 -28.31
N PRO A 353 -7.23 0.85 -29.47
CA PRO A 353 -8.15 1.19 -30.56
C PRO A 353 -8.88 -0.05 -31.10
N ASN A 354 -10.07 0.14 -31.66
CA ASN A 354 -10.81 -0.95 -32.29
C ASN A 354 -10.01 -1.49 -33.50
N PRO A 355 -9.78 -2.81 -33.61
CA PRO A 355 -9.01 -3.41 -34.71
C PRO A 355 -9.65 -3.21 -36.09
N LYS A 356 -10.93 -2.82 -36.15
CA LYS A 356 -11.61 -2.44 -37.40
C LYS A 356 -11.29 -1.01 -37.86
N ILE A 357 -10.76 -0.18 -36.97
CA ILE A 357 -10.38 1.21 -37.21
C ILE A 357 -8.86 1.32 -37.42
N ARG A 358 -8.07 0.53 -36.68
CA ARG A 358 -6.60 0.44 -36.82
C ARG A 358 -6.16 -1.02 -36.83
N SER A 359 -5.23 -1.37 -37.71
CA SER A 359 -4.88 -2.79 -37.95
C SER A 359 -3.72 -3.30 -37.09
N GLY A 360 -2.96 -2.41 -36.46
CA GLY A 360 -1.77 -2.75 -35.67
C GLY A 360 -2.08 -3.38 -34.30
N THR A 361 -1.14 -4.18 -33.79
CA THR A 361 -1.21 -4.79 -32.45
C THR A 361 -0.33 -4.10 -31.39
N PHE A 362 0.38 -3.03 -31.75
CA PHE A 362 1.33 -2.34 -30.87
C PHE A 362 0.67 -1.79 -29.60
N GLU A 363 -0.53 -1.23 -29.70
CA GLU A 363 -1.23 -0.58 -28.58
C GLU A 363 -1.50 -1.52 -27.41
N SER A 364 -1.80 -2.78 -27.70
CA SER A 364 -2.01 -3.77 -26.65
C SER A 364 -0.72 -4.03 -25.87
N LEU A 365 0.43 -4.14 -26.56
CA LEU A 365 1.73 -4.27 -25.91
C LEU A 365 2.09 -3.02 -25.12
N GLN A 366 1.94 -1.84 -25.74
CA GLN A 366 2.27 -0.54 -25.17
C GLN A 366 1.47 -0.27 -23.89
N ALA A 367 0.14 -0.42 -23.94
CA ALA A 367 -0.72 -0.26 -22.78
C ALA A 367 -0.42 -1.29 -21.67
N SER A 368 0.00 -2.51 -22.05
CA SER A 368 0.38 -3.55 -21.09
C SER A 368 1.67 -3.18 -20.38
N GLN A 369 2.68 -2.71 -21.13
CA GLN A 369 3.96 -2.27 -20.56
C GLN A 369 3.78 -1.04 -19.67
N TRP A 370 2.99 -0.05 -20.09
CA TRP A 370 2.68 1.13 -19.29
C TRP A 370 2.02 0.77 -17.95
N ASN A 371 0.96 -0.04 -17.99
CA ASN A 371 0.29 -0.49 -16.77
C ASN A 371 1.23 -1.29 -15.88
N CYS A 372 1.98 -2.24 -16.43
CA CYS A 372 2.95 -3.00 -15.63
C CYS A 372 4.06 -2.11 -15.08
N TRP A 373 4.49 -1.07 -15.78
CA TRP A 373 5.49 -0.16 -15.23
C TRP A 373 4.94 0.62 -14.02
N LEU A 374 3.69 1.08 -14.09
CA LEU A 374 3.01 1.76 -12.98
C LEU A 374 2.74 0.83 -11.79
N VAL A 375 2.30 -0.41 -12.06
CA VAL A 375 1.92 -1.40 -11.03
C VAL A 375 3.00 -1.67 -10.01
N TRP A 376 4.25 -1.53 -10.41
CA TRP A 376 5.37 -1.89 -9.57
C TRP A 376 5.95 -0.67 -8.81
N GLY A 377 5.29 0.49 -8.86
CA GLY A 377 5.68 1.68 -8.10
C GLY A 377 7.02 2.26 -8.56
N PRO A 378 7.13 2.76 -9.79
CA PRO A 378 8.39 3.22 -10.33
C PRO A 378 8.87 4.48 -9.61
N SER A 379 10.19 4.66 -9.55
CA SER A 379 10.80 5.89 -9.02
C SER A 379 11.52 6.63 -10.12
N ILE A 380 11.53 7.96 -10.05
CA ILE A 380 12.14 8.82 -11.07
C ILE A 380 13.39 9.53 -10.54
N PRO A 381 14.38 9.80 -11.41
CA PRO A 381 15.57 10.53 -10.99
C PRO A 381 15.26 12.00 -10.70
N ILE A 382 15.88 12.51 -9.63
CA ILE A 382 15.84 13.93 -9.27
C ILE A 382 16.87 14.67 -10.14
N CYS A 383 16.42 15.70 -10.85
CA CYS A 383 17.21 16.45 -11.81
C CYS A 383 17.63 17.83 -11.26
N ARG A 384 18.60 18.49 -11.90
CA ARG A 384 19.00 19.88 -11.58
C ARG A 384 18.14 20.95 -12.27
N CYS A 385 17.06 20.59 -12.95
CA CYS A 385 16.18 21.56 -13.62
C CYS A 385 15.19 22.21 -12.63
N ALA A 386 14.53 23.28 -13.10
CA ALA A 386 13.53 24.04 -12.32
C ALA A 386 12.34 23.21 -11.82
N GLN A 387 12.06 22.03 -12.42
CA GLN A 387 11.01 21.15 -11.90
C GLN A 387 11.36 20.53 -10.53
N TRP A 388 12.62 20.60 -10.10
CA TRP A 388 13.12 20.14 -8.81
C TRP A 388 13.69 21.28 -7.95
N GLU A 389 13.31 22.52 -8.26
CA GLU A 389 13.52 23.67 -7.37
C GLU A 389 12.42 23.70 -6.30
N GLY A 390 12.79 23.95 -5.05
CA GLY A 390 11.92 23.75 -3.89
C GLY A 390 12.20 22.44 -3.16
N LYS A 391 11.49 22.18 -2.05
CA LYS A 391 11.66 20.95 -1.26
C LYS A 391 11.17 19.76 -2.04
N PHE A 392 11.87 18.62 -1.98
CA PHE A 392 11.45 17.38 -2.61
C PHE A 392 11.73 16.15 -1.75
N ALA A 393 10.98 15.06 -2.00
CA ALA A 393 11.12 13.81 -1.27
C ALA A 393 12.14 12.85 -1.92
N TYR A 394 12.82 12.10 -1.06
CA TYR A 394 13.62 10.93 -1.39
C TYR A 394 12.80 9.67 -1.18
N GLN A 395 13.19 8.55 -1.77
CA GLN A 395 12.63 7.26 -1.44
C GLN A 395 13.38 6.68 -0.23
N TYR A 396 12.65 6.24 0.80
CA TYR A 396 13.22 5.49 1.93
C TYR A 396 12.49 4.16 2.11
N GLY A 397 13.21 3.04 1.99
CA GLY A 397 12.61 1.72 2.01
C GLY A 397 13.40 0.65 1.26
N TYR A 398 12.69 -0.27 0.60
CA TYR A 398 13.27 -1.41 -0.12
C TYR A 398 12.90 -1.49 -1.60
N GLY A 399 12.57 -0.37 -2.25
CA GLY A 399 12.63 -0.28 -3.72
C GLY A 399 11.33 -0.05 -4.44
N ASP A 400 10.24 -0.62 -3.94
CA ASP A 400 8.89 -0.46 -4.46
C ASP A 400 8.02 0.41 -3.56
N GLU A 401 6.84 0.75 -4.04
CA GLU A 401 5.84 1.54 -3.32
C GLU A 401 5.26 0.82 -2.09
N ASN A 402 5.29 -0.51 -2.07
CA ASN A 402 4.79 -1.31 -0.95
C ASN A 402 5.77 -1.37 0.22
N ASN A 403 7.05 -1.20 -0.05
CA ASN A 403 8.13 -1.34 0.91
C ASN A 403 8.93 -0.05 1.08
N SER A 404 8.39 1.10 0.65
CA SER A 404 9.04 2.40 0.79
C SER A 404 8.05 3.52 1.11
N LEU A 405 8.55 4.58 1.73
CA LEU A 405 7.83 5.83 1.96
C LEU A 405 8.64 7.01 1.39
N PRO A 406 7.97 8.09 0.95
CA PRO A 406 8.62 9.36 0.71
C PRO A 406 9.26 9.87 2.00
N LEU A 407 10.56 10.16 1.96
CA LEU A 407 11.35 10.77 3.03
C LEU A 407 11.58 12.24 2.71
N VAL A 408 11.12 13.12 3.58
CA VAL A 408 11.25 14.58 3.42
C VAL A 408 12.13 15.18 4.50
N GLU A 409 12.93 16.17 4.12
CA GLU A 409 13.67 17.02 5.07
C GLU A 409 13.13 18.44 4.95
N LEU A 410 12.54 18.96 6.03
CA LEU A 410 12.00 20.32 6.07
C LEU A 410 13.11 21.37 6.17
N GLU A 411 14.30 21.00 6.58
CA GLU A 411 15.47 21.85 6.49
C GLU A 411 16.16 21.60 5.14
N SER A 412 16.37 22.67 4.38
CA SER A 412 17.01 22.60 3.07
C SER A 412 17.84 23.85 2.82
N ASP A 413 18.76 23.79 1.87
CA ASP A 413 19.42 24.99 1.34
C ASP A 413 18.43 25.85 0.53
N THR A 414 18.93 26.98 0.00
CA THR A 414 18.17 27.92 -0.84
C THR A 414 17.67 27.30 -2.14
N GLY A 415 18.26 26.19 -2.60
CA GLY A 415 17.85 25.44 -3.79
C GLY A 415 16.93 24.26 -3.50
N GLY A 416 16.49 24.09 -2.25
CA GLY A 416 15.64 22.99 -1.83
C GLY A 416 16.37 21.66 -1.60
N CYS A 417 17.70 21.63 -1.69
CA CYS A 417 18.48 20.42 -1.40
C CYS A 417 18.45 20.13 0.10
N PRO A 418 18.12 18.89 0.53
CA PRO A 418 18.13 18.51 1.94
C PRO A 418 19.51 18.66 2.57
N LEU A 419 19.63 19.37 3.70
CA LEU A 419 20.92 19.66 4.32
C LEU A 419 21.62 18.41 4.84
N THR A 420 20.87 17.45 5.36
CA THR A 420 21.40 16.20 5.94
C THR A 420 21.54 15.10 4.90
N LEU A 421 20.52 14.90 4.04
CA LEU A 421 20.54 13.79 3.09
C LEU A 421 21.47 14.01 1.89
N ASP A 422 21.56 15.23 1.36
CA ASP A 422 22.40 15.55 0.19
C ASP A 422 23.86 15.07 0.32
N PRO A 423 24.61 15.45 1.37
CA PRO A 423 26.00 15.01 1.50
C PRO A 423 26.13 13.49 1.69
N LEU A 424 25.10 12.81 2.20
CA LEU A 424 25.12 11.36 2.41
C LEU A 424 24.96 10.57 1.11
N VAL A 425 24.21 11.10 0.14
CA VAL A 425 23.91 10.43 -1.14
C VAL A 425 24.78 10.91 -2.30
N ALA A 426 25.42 12.07 -2.20
CA ALA A 426 26.22 12.67 -3.27
C ALA A 426 27.33 11.74 -3.82
N GLY A 427 27.88 10.86 -2.97
CA GLY A 427 28.96 9.93 -3.34
C GLY A 427 28.52 8.62 -3.99
N LEU A 428 27.20 8.32 -4.07
CA LEU A 428 26.71 7.01 -4.50
C LEU A 428 27.15 6.62 -5.92
N GLY A 429 27.18 7.59 -6.83
CA GLY A 429 27.66 7.38 -8.20
C GLY A 429 29.10 6.89 -8.28
N LEU A 430 29.99 7.49 -7.48
CA LEU A 430 31.41 7.09 -7.41
C LEU A 430 31.59 5.69 -6.80
N GLN A 431 30.67 5.29 -5.94
CA GLN A 431 30.66 3.97 -5.29
C GLN A 431 29.99 2.89 -6.15
N GLY A 432 29.41 3.25 -7.30
CA GLY A 432 28.64 2.34 -8.14
C GLY A 432 27.38 1.83 -7.41
N ARG A 433 26.77 2.64 -6.56
CA ARG A 433 25.56 2.31 -5.79
C ARG A 433 24.42 3.23 -6.21
N SER A 434 23.18 2.78 -6.00
CA SER A 434 21.96 3.56 -6.27
C SER A 434 21.23 3.98 -5.00
N ALA A 435 21.57 3.41 -3.86
CA ALA A 435 20.96 3.69 -2.57
C ALA A 435 21.95 3.44 -1.43
N LYS A 436 21.60 3.93 -0.24
CA LYS A 436 22.44 3.85 0.96
C LYS A 436 21.63 3.34 2.15
N LEU A 437 22.15 2.33 2.83
CA LEU A 437 21.49 1.72 3.98
C LEU A 437 21.69 2.60 5.22
N MET A 438 20.60 3.00 5.86
CA MET A 438 20.61 3.94 6.98
C MET A 438 19.65 3.52 8.08
N GLN A 439 19.95 4.01 9.29
CA GLN A 439 19.00 4.09 10.38
C GLN A 439 18.58 5.55 10.55
N ILE A 440 17.28 5.79 10.48
CA ILE A 440 16.69 7.12 10.52
C ILE A 440 15.67 7.19 11.65
N THR A 441 15.67 8.32 12.35
CA THR A 441 14.63 8.74 13.28
C THR A 441 13.86 9.92 12.69
N GLY A 442 12.53 9.84 12.73
CA GLY A 442 11.64 10.85 12.15
C GLY A 442 10.22 10.73 12.66
N ARG A 443 9.27 11.43 12.02
CA ARG A 443 7.83 11.34 12.31
C ARG A 443 7.07 11.01 11.05
N LEU A 444 6.06 10.15 11.17
CA LEU A 444 5.12 9.96 10.07
C LEU A 444 4.23 11.18 9.98
N ARG A 445 3.97 11.65 8.77
CA ARG A 445 3.04 12.73 8.48
C ARG A 445 1.97 12.29 7.49
N TRP A 446 0.78 12.87 7.65
CA TRP A 446 -0.31 12.72 6.69
C TRP A 446 -0.20 13.82 5.64
N GLY A 447 0.04 13.39 4.40
CA GLY A 447 0.10 14.25 3.24
C GLY A 447 1.23 15.27 3.23
N PRO A 448 1.65 15.72 2.05
CA PRO A 448 2.63 16.79 1.90
C PRO A 448 1.96 18.17 1.90
N GLN A 449 0.78 18.35 2.52
CA GLN A 449 0.06 19.63 2.55
C GLN A 449 0.82 20.76 3.26
N PHE A 450 1.83 20.41 4.07
CA PHE A 450 2.80 21.35 4.62
C PHE A 450 3.80 21.85 3.56
N LEU A 451 3.84 21.24 2.39
CA LEU A 451 4.53 21.74 1.20
C LEU A 451 3.45 22.44 0.32
N GLY A 452 3.65 23.71 0.02
CA GLY A 452 2.77 24.50 -0.86
C GLY A 452 3.35 24.65 -2.26
N GLN A 453 2.49 24.88 -3.26
CA GLN A 453 2.97 25.32 -4.57
C GLN A 453 3.58 26.73 -4.47
N GLU A 454 4.62 27.01 -5.26
CA GLU A 454 5.11 28.39 -5.42
C GLU A 454 3.96 29.33 -5.82
N GLY A 455 3.77 30.39 -5.02
CA GLY A 455 2.78 31.44 -5.28
C GLY A 455 1.36 31.16 -4.77
N ALA A 456 1.14 30.14 -3.94
CA ALA A 456 -0.19 29.83 -3.40
C ALA A 456 -0.63 30.74 -2.23
N ASP A 457 0.28 31.44 -1.57
CA ASP A 457 -0.03 32.29 -0.40
C ASP A 457 0.60 33.70 -0.46
N ASP A 458 1.11 34.16 -1.62
CA ASP A 458 1.68 35.53 -1.73
C ASP A 458 0.61 36.56 -2.13
N ASP A 459 -0.35 36.77 -1.23
CA ASP A 459 -0.98 38.09 -1.08
C ASP A 459 -0.20 38.87 0.01
N GLY A 460 1.09 39.08 -0.24
CA GLY A 460 1.85 40.22 0.25
C GLY A 460 2.25 40.21 1.72
N GLU A 461 3.30 39.46 2.05
CA GLU A 461 4.36 39.92 2.97
C GLU A 461 5.54 38.94 2.91
N VAL A 462 6.63 39.38 2.29
CA VAL A 462 7.92 38.67 2.30
C VAL A 462 8.47 38.69 3.73
N PRO A 463 8.68 37.56 4.43
CA PRO A 463 9.37 37.58 5.70
C PRO A 463 10.85 37.89 5.47
N ASP A 464 11.35 38.88 6.20
CA ASP A 464 12.74 39.34 6.18
C ASP A 464 13.75 38.18 6.32
N GLU A 465 14.70 38.07 5.38
CA GLU A 465 15.74 37.02 5.28
C GLU A 465 16.87 37.17 6.32
N SER A 466 16.59 37.67 7.51
CA SER A 466 17.62 37.89 8.54
C SER A 466 17.15 37.54 9.96
N GLY A 467 16.95 36.24 10.22
CA GLY A 467 16.73 35.72 11.57
C GLY A 467 17.73 34.63 11.91
N GLU A 468 18.78 34.97 12.66
CA GLU A 468 19.59 34.00 13.38
C GLU A 468 18.68 33.16 14.30
N LEU A 469 18.88 31.83 14.28
CA LEU A 469 18.21 30.87 15.16
C LEU A 469 18.61 31.11 16.62
N ASP A 470 17.76 31.78 17.39
CA ASP A 470 17.92 31.88 18.85
C ASP A 470 17.01 30.86 19.56
N ILE A 471 17.63 29.78 20.05
CA ILE A 471 16.99 28.54 20.55
C ILE A 471 16.58 28.68 22.04
N VAL A 472 16.15 29.85 22.53
CA VAL A 472 15.88 30.05 23.98
C VAL A 472 14.57 30.77 24.34
N GLU A 473 13.78 31.28 23.38
CA GLU A 473 12.56 32.05 23.72
C GLU A 473 11.21 31.32 23.55
N GLU A 474 11.19 29.99 23.41
CA GLU A 474 9.92 29.22 23.34
C GLU A 474 9.33 28.81 24.70
N LEU A 475 9.92 29.25 25.83
CA LEU A 475 9.47 28.83 27.17
C LEU A 475 8.70 29.89 27.99
N ASP A 476 8.53 31.13 27.50
CA ASP A 476 7.90 32.22 28.29
C ASP A 476 6.92 33.11 27.48
N ARG A 477 6.01 32.53 26.68
CA ARG A 477 4.88 33.30 26.12
C ARG A 477 3.54 32.85 26.70
N ASP A 478 3.11 33.60 27.71
CA ASP A 478 1.74 33.60 28.23
C ASP A 478 0.73 34.07 27.16
N ASP A 479 -0.35 33.31 27.01
CA ASP A 479 -1.68 33.66 26.51
C ASP A 479 -1.82 34.91 25.62
N VAL A 480 -1.61 34.73 24.30
CA VAL A 480 -2.33 35.49 23.27
C VAL A 480 -2.71 34.52 22.16
N GLU A 481 -3.99 34.49 21.80
CA GLU A 481 -4.52 33.82 20.60
C GLU A 481 -3.75 34.32 19.37
N ASP A 482 -2.72 33.57 18.95
CA ASP A 482 -1.94 33.87 17.75
C ASP A 482 -2.30 32.87 16.65
N ASP A 483 -2.57 33.44 15.48
CA ASP A 483 -3.04 32.81 14.27
C ASP A 483 -1.95 31.83 13.79
N ARG A 484 -2.02 30.56 14.19
CA ARG A 484 -1.10 29.50 13.73
C ARG A 484 -1.37 29.19 12.25
N GLN A 485 -1.03 30.09 11.35
CA GLN A 485 -0.92 29.78 9.94
C GLN A 485 0.16 28.72 9.78
N SER A 486 -0.23 27.53 9.32
CA SER A 486 0.71 26.46 9.01
C SER A 486 1.73 26.96 7.99
N ARG A 487 3.00 27.09 8.39
CA ARG A 487 4.09 27.50 7.48
C ARG A 487 4.19 26.49 6.33
N LYS A 488 3.72 26.86 5.15
CA LYS A 488 3.89 26.05 3.94
C LYS A 488 5.30 26.25 3.37
N TYR A 489 5.92 25.17 2.92
CA TYR A 489 7.23 25.21 2.26
C TYR A 489 7.10 25.06 0.75
N PRO A 490 7.89 25.76 -0.08
CA PRO A 490 7.79 25.64 -1.54
C PRO A 490 8.11 24.22 -1.99
N MET A 491 7.14 23.55 -2.59
CA MET A 491 7.20 22.18 -3.09
C MET A 491 7.78 22.16 -4.51
N ALA A 492 8.66 21.20 -4.79
CA ALA A 492 9.15 21.01 -6.15
C ALA A 492 8.01 20.72 -7.16
N PRO A 493 7.96 21.39 -8.33
CA PRO A 493 6.91 21.21 -9.32
C PRO A 493 6.73 19.76 -9.80
N ALA A 494 7.83 19.02 -9.98
CA ALA A 494 7.82 17.64 -10.47
C ALA A 494 7.00 16.69 -9.58
N GLN A 495 7.03 16.89 -8.27
CA GLN A 495 6.26 16.07 -7.32
C GLN A 495 4.89 16.70 -7.04
N ALA A 496 4.75 18.01 -7.18
CA ALA A 496 3.51 18.72 -6.89
C ALA A 496 2.34 18.23 -7.74
N SER A 497 2.59 17.80 -8.98
CA SER A 497 1.54 17.23 -9.84
C SER A 497 0.92 15.94 -9.29
N LEU A 498 1.67 15.16 -8.50
CA LEU A 498 1.11 14.03 -7.77
C LEU A 498 0.39 14.47 -6.51
N TRP A 499 0.68 15.68 -6.01
CA TRP A 499 0.27 16.16 -4.70
C TRP A 499 -0.83 17.25 -4.64
N CYS A 500 -1.63 17.44 -5.70
CA CYS A 500 -2.63 18.51 -5.78
C CYS A 500 -4.02 18.12 -5.23
N GLY A 501 -4.60 18.98 -4.39
CA GLY A 501 -5.95 18.81 -3.79
C GLY A 501 -7.13 18.91 -4.76
N ASP A 502 -6.96 19.49 -5.95
CA ASP A 502 -7.98 19.55 -7.02
C ASP A 502 -7.99 18.30 -7.93
N GLY A 503 -7.32 17.21 -7.52
CA GLY A 503 -7.35 15.91 -8.19
C GLY A 503 -8.75 15.28 -8.18
N PRO A 504 -9.08 14.39 -9.14
CA PRO A 504 -10.38 13.74 -9.24
C PRO A 504 -10.66 12.85 -8.03
N GLY A 505 -11.94 12.61 -7.74
CA GLY A 505 -12.37 11.91 -6.51
C GLY A 505 -11.91 10.46 -6.31
N HIS A 506 -11.15 9.85 -7.23
CA HIS A 506 -10.41 8.59 -7.01
C HIS A 506 -8.89 8.70 -7.27
N ALA A 507 -8.38 9.83 -7.77
CA ALA A 507 -7.08 10.32 -7.34
C ALA A 507 -7.27 10.59 -5.85
N HIS A 508 -7.02 9.57 -5.03
CA HIS A 508 -6.82 9.78 -3.60
C HIS A 508 -6.00 11.05 -3.50
N HIS A 509 -6.60 12.05 -2.83
CA HIS A 509 -5.86 13.21 -2.43
C HIS A 509 -4.56 12.64 -1.92
N SER A 510 -3.54 13.21 -2.47
CA SER A 510 -2.17 12.82 -2.47
C SER A 510 -1.51 12.95 -1.09
N ASP A 511 -2.33 12.70 -0.09
CA ASP A 511 -2.24 12.93 1.33
C ASP A 511 -1.67 11.68 2.01
N GLY A 512 -0.96 10.85 1.23
CA GLY A 512 -0.38 9.62 1.72
C GLY A 512 0.69 9.87 2.78
N LEU A 513 1.10 8.78 3.43
CA LEU A 513 2.11 8.84 4.47
C LEU A 513 3.47 9.30 3.92
N VAL A 514 4.06 10.31 4.56
CA VAL A 514 5.46 10.70 4.36
C VAL A 514 6.22 10.58 5.67
N LEU A 515 7.51 10.23 5.60
CA LEU A 515 8.40 10.24 6.75
C LEU A 515 9.16 11.56 6.78
N GLN A 516 8.90 12.39 7.78
CA GLN A 516 9.71 13.57 8.05
C GLN A 516 11.00 13.15 8.75
N LEU A 517 12.15 13.44 8.13
CA LEU A 517 13.46 13.27 8.72
C LEU A 517 13.64 14.26 9.88
N GLU A 518 14.08 13.75 11.03
CA GLU A 518 14.60 14.58 12.12
C GLU A 518 16.09 14.29 12.39
N GLN A 519 16.50 13.03 12.25
CA GLN A 519 17.85 12.62 12.56
C GLN A 519 18.27 11.38 11.77
N VAL A 520 19.49 11.41 11.23
CA VAL A 520 20.19 10.21 10.77
C VAL A 520 20.98 9.66 11.96
N ASP A 521 20.55 8.52 12.51
CA ASP A 521 21.19 7.96 13.71
C ASP A 521 22.56 7.37 13.38
N ARG A 522 22.68 6.67 12.25
CA ARG A 522 23.93 6.05 11.78
C ARG A 522 23.80 5.53 10.35
N GLU A 523 24.93 5.51 9.65
CA GLU A 523 25.13 4.73 8.44
C GLU A 523 25.37 3.25 8.82
N VAL A 524 24.71 2.33 8.10
CA VAL A 524 24.82 0.89 8.36
C VAL A 524 25.63 0.25 7.24
N ASP A 525 26.82 -0.25 7.57
CA ASP A 525 27.65 -1.02 6.64
C ASP A 525 27.31 -2.51 6.72
N GLU A 526 26.14 -2.89 6.20
CA GLU A 526 25.67 -4.28 6.16
C GLU A 526 25.57 -4.75 4.69
N PRO A 527 26.53 -5.56 4.20
CA PRO A 527 26.56 -6.02 2.81
C PRO A 527 25.56 -7.13 2.50
N ARG A 528 24.75 -7.56 3.49
CA ARG A 528 23.83 -8.70 3.38
C ARG A 528 22.39 -8.31 3.09
N VAL A 529 22.09 -7.02 2.99
CA VAL A 529 20.74 -6.50 2.75
C VAL A 529 20.61 -6.11 1.28
N TYR A 530 19.50 -6.51 0.65
CA TYR A 530 19.21 -6.21 -0.74
C TYR A 530 18.36 -4.94 -0.83
N PHE A 531 18.74 -4.03 -1.72
CA PHE A 531 17.88 -2.95 -2.18
C PHE A 531 17.22 -3.40 -3.46
N SER A 532 15.90 -3.62 -3.47
CA SER A 532 15.22 -3.77 -4.76
C SER A 532 15.16 -2.40 -5.43
N ALA A 533 15.25 -2.34 -6.75
CA ALA A 533 15.03 -1.12 -7.50
C ALA A 533 14.41 -1.44 -8.85
N TYR A 534 13.60 -0.51 -9.34
CA TYR A 534 13.12 -0.55 -10.72
C TYR A 534 14.08 0.24 -11.58
N LEU A 535 14.86 -0.48 -12.37
CA LEU A 535 15.59 0.14 -13.46
C LEU A 535 14.69 0.11 -14.69
N TRP A 536 14.52 1.27 -15.30
CA TRP A 536 13.64 1.42 -16.45
C TRP A 536 14.22 2.38 -17.48
N MET A 537 13.83 2.17 -18.74
CA MET A 537 14.09 3.02 -19.90
C MET A 537 12.75 3.30 -20.57
N MET A 538 12.53 4.55 -20.95
CA MET A 538 11.29 4.98 -21.58
C MET A 538 11.56 5.33 -23.04
N PHE A 539 10.87 4.66 -23.97
CA PHE A 539 10.98 4.93 -25.40
C PHE A 539 9.71 5.59 -25.93
N LEU A 540 9.86 6.67 -26.66
CA LEU A 540 8.80 7.25 -27.48
C LEU A 540 8.85 6.61 -28.87
N VAL A 541 7.74 6.03 -29.31
CA VAL A 541 7.63 5.41 -30.64
C VAL A 541 7.01 6.40 -31.62
N THR A 542 7.67 6.65 -32.74
CA THR A 542 7.29 7.69 -33.72
C THR A 542 7.55 7.26 -35.16
N VAL A 543 7.21 8.13 -36.13
CA VAL A 543 7.45 7.90 -37.57
C VAL A 543 8.50 8.83 -38.19
N SER A 544 9.11 9.72 -37.41
CA SER A 544 10.09 10.67 -37.94
C SER A 544 11.17 11.04 -36.93
N ILE A 545 12.22 11.68 -37.45
CA ILE A 545 13.15 12.49 -36.68
C ILE A 545 12.50 13.89 -36.54
N PRO A 546 12.78 14.65 -35.46
CA PRO A 546 12.32 16.04 -35.34
C PRO A 546 12.64 16.85 -36.60
N ASP A 547 11.71 17.71 -37.02
CA ASP A 547 11.91 18.58 -38.17
C ASP A 547 13.03 19.59 -37.86
N PRO A 548 14.15 19.58 -38.60
CA PRO A 548 15.20 20.56 -38.39
C PRO A 548 14.75 22.01 -38.63
N ALA A 549 13.66 22.21 -39.37
CA ALA A 549 13.07 23.53 -39.67
C ALA A 549 12.14 24.05 -38.57
N ASP A 550 11.63 23.18 -37.70
CA ASP A 550 10.89 23.53 -36.49
C ASP A 550 11.37 22.67 -35.31
N PRO A 551 12.61 22.91 -34.81
CA PRO A 551 13.21 22.12 -33.76
C PRO A 551 12.50 22.27 -32.41
N SER A 552 11.51 23.18 -32.31
CA SER A 552 10.71 23.36 -31.11
C SER A 552 9.75 22.19 -30.87
N VAL A 553 9.34 21.48 -31.92
CA VAL A 553 8.39 20.37 -31.81
C VAL A 553 9.13 19.03 -31.95
N GLY A 554 8.77 18.06 -31.12
CA GLY A 554 9.36 16.72 -31.12
C GLY A 554 9.09 15.92 -32.41
N PRO A 555 9.54 14.66 -32.49
CA PRO A 555 9.28 13.80 -33.65
C PRO A 555 7.78 13.58 -33.86
N GLN A 556 7.37 13.31 -35.11
CA GLN A 556 5.97 13.09 -35.46
C GLN A 556 5.42 11.85 -34.75
N LEU A 557 4.41 12.05 -33.90
CA LEU A 557 3.76 10.97 -33.14
C LEU A 557 3.02 10.02 -34.08
N LEU A 558 2.79 8.78 -33.60
CA LEU A 558 2.01 7.80 -34.35
C LEU A 558 0.59 8.34 -34.60
N ARG A 559 -0.06 7.81 -35.64
CA ARG A 559 -1.52 7.93 -35.80
C ARG A 559 -2.04 9.36 -35.93
N HIS A 560 -1.21 10.25 -36.49
CA HIS A 560 -1.52 11.69 -36.70
C HIS A 560 -1.83 12.46 -35.40
N LYS A 561 -1.34 11.99 -34.26
CA LYS A 561 -1.40 12.79 -33.03
C LYS A 561 -0.50 14.03 -33.14
N HIS A 562 -0.92 15.10 -32.50
CA HIS A 562 -0.19 16.36 -32.43
C HIS A 562 0.13 16.71 -30.99
N TYR A 563 1.26 17.38 -30.79
CA TYR A 563 1.60 17.95 -29.50
C TYR A 563 0.62 19.09 -29.18
N PRO A 564 -0.09 19.04 -28.04
CA PRO A 564 -0.94 20.15 -27.60
C PRO A 564 -0.06 21.32 -27.14
N PRO A 565 -0.49 22.59 -27.21
CA PRO A 565 0.30 23.70 -26.66
C PRO A 565 0.64 23.49 -25.19
N TRP A 566 1.87 23.83 -24.78
CA TRP A 566 2.33 23.68 -23.39
C TRP A 566 2.29 25.01 -22.63
N PRO A 567 1.34 25.20 -21.69
CA PRO A 567 1.41 26.34 -20.78
C PRO A 567 2.41 26.08 -19.64
N GLU A 568 3.12 27.12 -19.21
CA GLU A 568 4.09 27.01 -18.11
C GLU A 568 3.44 26.61 -16.78
N LYS A 569 2.22 27.10 -16.49
CA LYS A 569 1.50 26.78 -15.27
C LYS A 569 0.81 25.41 -15.36
N PRO A 570 1.13 24.45 -14.46
CA PRO A 570 0.51 23.11 -14.47
C PRO A 570 -1.02 23.13 -14.48
N ALA A 571 -1.65 24.01 -13.69
CA ALA A 571 -3.10 24.16 -13.62
C ALA A 571 -3.77 24.50 -14.97
N GLN A 572 -3.02 25.01 -15.95
CA GLN A 572 -3.53 25.36 -17.28
C GLN A 572 -3.33 24.24 -18.31
N ARG A 573 -2.68 23.13 -17.94
CA ARG A 573 -2.30 22.03 -18.84
C ARG A 573 -3.42 20.99 -19.06
N VAL A 574 -4.69 21.33 -18.82
CA VAL A 574 -5.85 20.44 -19.08
C VAL A 574 -5.84 19.86 -20.51
N ARG A 575 -5.46 20.66 -21.51
CA ARG A 575 -5.36 20.19 -22.91
C ARG A 575 -4.20 19.22 -23.16
N VAL A 576 -3.17 19.23 -22.32
CA VAL A 576 -2.05 18.29 -22.38
C VAL A 576 -2.52 16.92 -21.92
N ARG A 577 -3.28 16.88 -20.82
CA ARG A 577 -3.94 15.68 -20.30
C ARG A 577 -4.82 15.00 -21.36
N ASP A 578 -5.67 15.76 -22.03
CA ASP A 578 -6.60 15.26 -23.05
C ASP A 578 -5.89 14.62 -24.25
N ALA A 579 -4.63 14.98 -24.52
CA ALA A 579 -3.85 14.40 -25.62
C ALA A 579 -3.36 12.98 -25.34
N ARG A 580 -3.42 12.52 -24.08
CA ARG A 580 -3.05 11.16 -23.65
C ARG A 580 -1.69 10.74 -24.21
N LEU A 581 -0.68 11.57 -23.96
CA LEU A 581 0.67 11.38 -24.52
C LEU A 581 1.38 10.15 -23.95
N TRP A 582 0.96 9.65 -22.79
CA TRP A 582 1.42 8.37 -22.24
C TRP A 582 1.11 7.17 -23.17
N GLU A 583 0.11 7.27 -24.07
CA GLU A 583 -0.19 6.24 -25.08
C GLU A 583 0.91 6.09 -26.16
N GLU A 584 1.88 7.01 -26.20
CA GLU A 584 3.02 6.96 -27.13
C GLU A 584 4.30 6.40 -26.48
N LEU A 585 4.27 6.17 -25.17
CA LEU A 585 5.41 5.71 -24.38
C LEU A 585 5.43 4.19 -24.26
N LEU A 586 6.59 3.60 -24.55
CA LEU A 586 6.92 2.20 -24.36
C LEU A 586 7.98 2.08 -23.25
N PRO A 587 7.57 1.79 -22.01
CA PRO A 587 8.53 1.49 -20.96
C PRO A 587 9.13 0.10 -21.14
N VAL A 588 10.41 -0.02 -20.83
CA VAL A 588 11.13 -1.27 -20.64
C VAL A 588 11.75 -1.22 -19.26
N PHE A 589 11.55 -2.25 -18.46
CA PHE A 589 11.99 -2.24 -17.07
C PHE A 589 12.42 -3.63 -16.60
N VAL A 590 13.21 -3.64 -15.54
CA VAL A 590 13.61 -4.84 -14.81
C VAL A 590 13.42 -4.59 -13.32
N HIS A 591 12.87 -5.59 -12.63
CA HIS A 591 12.92 -5.64 -11.19
C HIS A 591 14.31 -6.11 -10.76
N ALA A 592 15.09 -5.23 -10.16
CA ALA A 592 16.48 -5.50 -9.82
C ALA A 592 16.62 -5.67 -8.30
N ASN A 593 17.01 -6.86 -7.85
CA ASN A 593 17.47 -7.04 -6.47
C ASN A 593 18.96 -6.66 -6.41
N ILE A 594 19.24 -5.43 -5.99
CA ILE A 594 20.57 -4.85 -5.94
C ILE A 594 21.18 -5.10 -4.57
N ALA A 595 22.05 -6.11 -4.48
CA ALA A 595 22.84 -6.38 -3.29
C ALA A 595 24.12 -5.52 -3.23
N ASP A 596 24.69 -5.24 -4.40
CA ASP A 596 26.03 -4.68 -4.54
C ASP A 596 26.23 -3.99 -5.91
N PRO A 597 27.35 -3.26 -6.11
CA PRO A 597 27.65 -2.59 -7.38
C PRO A 597 27.73 -3.50 -8.60
N ALA A 598 28.17 -4.76 -8.45
CA ALA A 598 28.25 -5.70 -9.56
C ALA A 598 26.85 -6.17 -9.98
N ALA A 599 25.95 -6.40 -9.02
CA ALA A 599 24.53 -6.66 -9.28
C ALA A 599 23.87 -5.47 -9.99
N LEU A 600 24.10 -4.24 -9.54
CA LEU A 600 23.60 -3.04 -10.23
C LEU A 600 24.11 -2.99 -11.68
N HIS A 601 25.41 -3.15 -11.89
CA HIS A 601 25.99 -3.13 -13.24
C HIS A 601 25.42 -4.24 -14.14
N PHE A 602 25.24 -5.46 -13.61
CA PHE A 602 24.61 -6.56 -14.34
C PHE A 602 23.17 -6.21 -14.75
N GLN A 603 22.36 -5.71 -13.82
CA GLN A 603 20.95 -5.39 -14.07
C GLN A 603 20.79 -4.27 -15.10
N ARG A 604 21.66 -3.27 -15.08
CA ARG A 604 21.69 -2.19 -16.09
C ARG A 604 21.97 -2.72 -17.49
N ARG A 605 22.90 -3.68 -17.62
CA ARG A 605 23.18 -4.36 -18.90
C ARG A 605 22.01 -5.22 -19.35
N THR A 606 21.41 -5.98 -18.43
CA THR A 606 20.23 -6.79 -18.71
C THR A 606 19.07 -5.93 -19.22
N LEU A 607 18.83 -4.76 -18.61
CA LEU A 607 17.81 -3.83 -19.07
C LEU A 607 18.08 -3.35 -20.50
N VAL A 608 19.32 -2.99 -20.84
CA VAL A 608 19.70 -2.57 -22.19
C VAL A 608 19.50 -3.69 -23.21
N GLU A 609 19.89 -4.93 -22.90
CA GLU A 609 19.66 -6.08 -23.79
C GLU A 609 18.17 -6.36 -23.95
N ASN A 610 17.38 -6.32 -22.87
CA ASN A 610 15.92 -6.49 -22.92
C ASN A 610 15.26 -5.41 -23.79
N ALA A 611 15.70 -4.15 -23.66
CA ALA A 611 15.22 -3.06 -24.50
C ALA A 611 15.51 -3.33 -25.97
N LEU A 612 16.75 -3.67 -26.32
CA LEU A 612 17.11 -3.98 -27.71
C LEU A 612 16.37 -5.19 -28.26
N GLN A 613 16.15 -6.23 -27.45
CA GLN A 613 15.39 -7.40 -27.86
C GLN A 613 13.93 -7.03 -28.15
N LEU A 614 13.27 -6.27 -27.28
CA LEU A 614 11.89 -5.82 -27.48
C LEU A 614 11.79 -4.93 -28.73
N LEU A 615 12.66 -3.92 -28.83
CA LEU A 615 12.65 -2.99 -29.96
C LEU A 615 12.94 -3.72 -31.28
N ARG A 616 13.80 -4.74 -31.28
CA ARG A 616 14.04 -5.56 -32.47
C ARG A 616 12.81 -6.36 -32.87
N GLN A 617 12.13 -6.99 -31.91
CA GLN A 617 10.89 -7.73 -32.21
C GLN A 617 9.84 -6.80 -32.83
N LEU A 618 9.70 -5.59 -32.33
CA LEU A 618 8.82 -4.57 -32.90
C LEU A 618 9.28 -4.12 -34.29
N TRP A 619 10.59 -3.93 -34.49
CA TRP A 619 11.17 -3.56 -35.77
C TRP A 619 10.96 -4.64 -36.84
N GLU A 620 11.25 -5.90 -36.53
CA GLU A 620 11.11 -7.03 -37.45
C GLU A 620 9.64 -7.29 -37.80
N ARG A 621 8.73 -7.09 -36.84
CA ARG A 621 7.28 -7.30 -37.01
C ARG A 621 6.51 -6.00 -37.24
N ARG A 622 7.17 -4.95 -37.72
CA ARG A 622 6.57 -3.61 -37.84
C ARG A 622 5.33 -3.59 -38.74
N ASP A 623 5.30 -4.40 -39.79
CA ASP A 623 4.14 -4.54 -40.69
C ASP A 623 2.92 -5.19 -40.01
N GLU A 624 3.13 -5.96 -38.94
CA GLU A 624 2.06 -6.52 -38.10
C GLU A 624 1.69 -5.58 -36.95
N CYS A 625 2.69 -4.88 -36.39
CA CYS A 625 2.53 -4.12 -35.16
C CYS A 625 1.94 -2.74 -35.38
N PHE A 626 2.25 -2.08 -36.50
CA PHE A 626 1.91 -0.67 -36.76
C PHE A 626 1.02 -0.52 -37.99
N ASP A 627 0.35 0.64 -38.09
CA ASP A 627 -0.45 0.97 -39.27
C ASP A 627 0.43 1.11 -40.52
N PRO A 628 0.00 0.64 -41.71
CA PRO A 628 0.82 0.66 -42.92
C PRO A 628 1.32 2.05 -43.33
N GLU A 629 0.56 3.10 -43.05
CA GLU A 629 0.97 4.48 -43.31
C GLU A 629 2.16 4.90 -42.44
N ASP A 630 2.14 4.50 -41.16
CA ASP A 630 3.21 4.79 -40.21
C ASP A 630 4.47 3.97 -40.53
N VAL A 631 4.30 2.70 -40.94
CA VAL A 631 5.41 1.87 -41.44
C VAL A 631 6.07 2.49 -42.68
N ALA A 632 5.28 3.02 -43.61
CA ALA A 632 5.79 3.66 -44.83
C ALA A 632 6.58 4.95 -44.55
N LYS A 633 6.26 5.67 -43.46
CA LYS A 633 7.01 6.85 -42.99
C LYS A 633 8.29 6.47 -42.24
N GLY A 634 8.33 5.27 -41.68
CA GLY A 634 9.51 4.68 -41.05
C GLY A 634 9.47 4.80 -39.53
N ILE A 635 9.21 3.67 -38.86
CA ILE A 635 9.14 3.60 -37.39
C ILE A 635 10.49 3.97 -36.74
N ARG A 636 10.43 4.76 -35.68
CA ARG A 636 11.57 5.20 -34.86
C ARG A 636 11.29 4.99 -33.38
N PHE A 637 12.35 4.76 -32.62
CA PHE A 637 12.31 4.58 -31.17
C PHE A 637 13.24 5.59 -30.52
N HIS A 638 12.70 6.56 -29.78
CA HIS A 638 13.48 7.61 -29.14
C HIS A 638 13.60 7.34 -27.64
N LEU A 639 14.80 7.13 -27.12
CA LEU A 639 15.00 7.05 -25.67
C LEU A 639 14.72 8.43 -25.06
N VAL A 640 13.57 8.63 -24.42
CA VAL A 640 13.15 9.93 -23.89
C VAL A 640 13.69 10.20 -22.50
N CYS A 641 13.64 9.23 -21.60
CA CYS A 641 14.20 9.28 -20.25
C CYS A 641 14.47 7.86 -19.72
N SER A 642 15.19 7.75 -18.61
CA SER A 642 15.41 6.49 -17.88
C SER A 642 15.59 6.75 -16.39
N SER A 643 15.67 5.69 -15.59
CA SER A 643 15.91 5.72 -14.12
C SER A 643 17.13 6.53 -13.66
N ASP A 644 18.00 6.94 -14.58
CA ASP A 644 19.23 7.68 -14.38
C ASP A 644 19.51 8.73 -15.47
N TYR A 645 18.51 9.04 -16.30
CA TYR A 645 18.58 10.04 -17.34
C TYR A 645 17.27 10.82 -17.38
N SER A 646 17.36 12.11 -17.07
CA SER A 646 16.19 12.97 -16.92
C SER A 646 15.45 13.22 -18.23
N GLY A 647 16.15 13.26 -19.36
CA GLY A 647 15.54 13.56 -20.64
C GLY A 647 15.34 15.04 -20.97
N CYS A 648 15.47 15.94 -19.97
CA CYS A 648 15.31 17.40 -20.11
C CYS A 648 16.63 18.16 -20.30
N ASP A 649 17.69 17.48 -20.74
CA ASP A 649 19.07 17.98 -20.92
C ASP A 649 19.79 18.46 -19.64
N CYS A 650 19.09 18.54 -18.50
CA CYS A 650 19.69 18.85 -17.22
C CYS A 650 20.29 17.58 -16.57
N GLU A 651 21.39 17.76 -15.84
CA GLU A 651 22.05 16.64 -15.16
C GLU A 651 21.17 16.05 -14.06
N VAL A 652 21.16 14.72 -13.96
CA VAL A 652 20.62 14.02 -12.78
C VAL A 652 21.47 14.41 -11.58
N ARG A 653 20.83 14.87 -10.51
CA ARG A 653 21.51 15.44 -9.33
C ARG A 653 22.36 14.39 -8.61
N TYR A 654 21.91 13.14 -8.59
CA TYR A 654 22.55 12.03 -7.89
C TYR A 654 22.71 10.80 -8.83
N PRO A 655 23.69 10.82 -9.75
CA PRO A 655 23.87 9.73 -10.70
C PRO A 655 24.30 8.43 -9.99
N SER A 656 23.88 7.28 -10.52
CA SER A 656 24.25 5.94 -10.01
C SER A 656 24.93 5.09 -11.09
N GLY A 657 26.27 5.11 -11.09
CA GLY A 657 27.08 4.33 -12.03
C GLY A 657 27.10 4.86 -13.47
N GLU A 658 27.47 3.99 -14.41
CA GLU A 658 27.54 4.31 -15.85
C GLU A 658 26.14 4.51 -16.45
N PRO A 659 25.79 5.66 -17.05
CA PRO A 659 24.43 5.95 -17.51
C PRO A 659 23.84 4.98 -18.54
N LEU A 660 22.54 4.67 -18.44
CA LEU A 660 21.82 3.76 -19.35
C LEU A 660 21.89 4.22 -20.82
N PRO A 661 21.78 5.52 -21.15
CA PRO A 661 21.99 5.97 -22.52
C PRO A 661 23.38 5.62 -23.09
N GLY A 662 24.43 5.68 -22.25
CA GLY A 662 25.79 5.33 -22.67
C GLY A 662 25.93 3.84 -22.99
N LEU A 663 25.40 2.99 -22.10
CA LEU A 663 25.35 1.54 -22.30
C LEU A 663 24.56 1.16 -23.56
N LEU A 664 23.42 1.81 -23.80
CA LEU A 664 22.59 1.57 -24.99
C LEU A 664 23.36 1.88 -26.27
N LYS A 665 24.05 3.02 -26.34
CA LYS A 665 24.87 3.40 -27.49
C LYS A 665 26.00 2.44 -27.76
N ALA A 666 26.74 2.06 -26.72
CA ALA A 666 27.83 1.11 -26.86
C ALA A 666 27.33 -0.21 -27.47
N ARG A 667 26.13 -0.66 -27.04
CA ARG A 667 25.51 -1.87 -27.56
C ARG A 667 24.93 -1.72 -28.98
N LEU A 668 24.38 -0.56 -29.33
CA LEU A 668 23.93 -0.22 -30.68
C LEU A 668 25.10 -0.12 -31.66
N ALA A 669 26.27 0.38 -31.23
CA ALA A 669 27.46 0.42 -32.08
C ALA A 669 27.91 -0.98 -32.51
N ALA A 670 27.75 -1.96 -31.62
CA ALA A 670 28.00 -3.38 -31.86
C ALA A 670 26.87 -4.11 -32.61
N GLU A 671 25.76 -3.43 -32.93
CA GLU A 671 24.62 -4.02 -33.60
C GLU A 671 24.91 -4.36 -35.06
N THR A 672 24.52 -5.56 -35.49
CA THR A 672 24.75 -6.04 -36.86
C THR A 672 23.72 -5.50 -37.84
N ASP A 673 22.46 -5.34 -37.41
CA ASP A 673 21.42 -4.72 -38.23
C ASP A 673 21.52 -3.19 -38.13
N ARG A 674 22.13 -2.58 -39.15
CA ARG A 674 22.38 -1.14 -39.17
C ARG A 674 21.12 -0.31 -39.38
N ASP A 675 20.11 -0.84 -40.07
CA ASP A 675 18.85 -0.13 -40.28
C ASP A 675 18.03 -0.10 -38.99
N PHE A 676 17.98 -1.24 -38.28
CA PHE A 676 17.42 -1.31 -36.94
C PHE A 676 18.15 -0.37 -35.96
N ALA A 677 19.48 -0.41 -35.94
CA ALA A 677 20.26 0.47 -35.08
C ALA A 677 19.99 1.95 -35.35
N ALA A 678 19.86 2.33 -36.63
CA ALA A 678 19.51 3.69 -37.05
C ALA A 678 18.05 4.07 -36.75
N ALA A 679 17.17 3.11 -36.46
CA ALA A 679 15.81 3.37 -36.01
C ALA A 679 15.74 3.78 -34.53
N ILE A 680 16.79 3.51 -33.75
CA ILE A 680 16.85 3.82 -32.32
C ILE A 680 17.65 5.10 -32.11
N ALA A 681 16.97 6.16 -31.67
CA ALA A 681 17.58 7.44 -31.32
C ALA A 681 17.94 7.47 -29.84
N VAL A 682 19.24 7.66 -29.55
CA VAL A 682 19.77 7.81 -28.19
C VAL A 682 20.44 9.18 -28.08
N PRO A 683 20.10 10.01 -27.09
CA PRO A 683 20.57 11.39 -27.02
C PRO A 683 22.08 11.48 -26.83
N ASP A 684 22.77 12.31 -27.63
CA ASP A 684 24.22 12.56 -27.55
C ASP A 684 24.59 13.75 -26.65
N LYS A 685 25.52 13.53 -25.70
CA LYS A 685 26.04 14.60 -24.84
C LYS A 685 26.84 15.65 -25.62
N ALA A 686 27.44 15.25 -26.75
CA ALA A 686 28.34 16.08 -27.56
C ALA A 686 27.64 16.71 -28.79
N GLU A 687 26.48 16.19 -29.18
CA GLU A 687 25.64 16.79 -30.21
C GLU A 687 24.62 17.68 -29.51
N ASN A 688 25.04 18.88 -29.13
CA ASN A 688 24.11 19.89 -28.66
C ASN A 688 23.64 20.69 -29.87
N PRO A 689 22.43 20.46 -30.43
CA PRO A 689 21.88 21.39 -31.40
C PRO A 689 21.17 22.53 -30.66
N ALA A 690 21.72 23.06 -29.56
CA ALA A 690 21.03 24.00 -28.68
C ALA A 690 19.60 23.54 -28.32
N SER A 691 19.49 22.66 -27.31
CA SER A 691 18.28 22.04 -26.75
C SER A 691 17.67 20.90 -27.58
N ARG A 692 17.47 19.76 -26.91
CA ARG A 692 16.57 18.72 -27.37
C ARG A 692 15.19 19.36 -27.60
N PRO A 693 14.45 18.98 -28.66
CA PRO A 693 13.16 19.60 -28.96
C PRO A 693 12.27 19.64 -27.73
N TRP A 694 11.56 20.76 -27.53
CA TRP A 694 10.67 20.95 -26.39
C TRP A 694 9.67 19.79 -26.26
N GLY A 695 9.21 19.23 -27.39
CA GLY A 695 8.40 18.02 -27.43
C GLY A 695 8.98 16.82 -26.63
N LEU A 696 10.30 16.63 -26.68
CA LEU A 696 10.99 15.53 -25.99
C LEU A 696 11.49 15.92 -24.60
N ALA A 697 12.04 17.13 -24.44
CA ALA A 697 12.58 17.61 -23.16
C ALA A 697 11.51 18.08 -22.17
N GLY A 698 10.37 18.57 -22.67
CA GLY A 698 9.19 18.91 -21.89
C GLY A 698 8.38 17.67 -21.58
N TYR A 699 7.41 17.34 -22.45
CA TYR A 699 6.38 16.32 -22.21
C TYR A 699 6.89 14.97 -21.74
N TYR A 700 8.05 14.51 -22.23
CA TYR A 700 8.53 13.13 -22.03
C TYR A 700 9.78 13.02 -21.15
N SER A 701 10.21 14.11 -20.52
CA SER A 701 11.28 14.03 -19.52
C SER A 701 10.77 13.36 -18.24
N SER A 702 11.68 12.72 -17.50
CA SER A 702 11.36 12.13 -16.21
C SER A 702 10.80 13.16 -15.22
N CYS A 703 11.17 14.43 -15.37
CA CYS A 703 10.68 15.52 -14.52
C CYS A 703 9.19 15.82 -14.74
N HIS A 704 8.64 15.50 -15.91
CA HIS A 704 7.23 15.64 -16.25
C HIS A 704 6.48 14.29 -16.26
N LEU A 705 7.16 13.16 -16.03
CA LEU A 705 6.50 11.87 -15.87
C LEU A 705 5.47 11.85 -14.73
N PRO A 706 5.71 12.44 -13.54
CA PRO A 706 4.71 12.46 -12.47
C PRO A 706 3.40 13.11 -12.91
N GLU A 707 3.48 14.16 -13.71
CA GLU A 707 2.33 14.83 -14.29
C GLU A 707 1.60 13.93 -15.31
N LEU A 708 2.34 13.25 -16.18
CA LEU A 708 1.76 12.25 -17.09
C LEU A 708 1.10 11.08 -16.35
N VAL A 709 1.65 10.69 -15.20
CA VAL A 709 1.08 9.65 -14.34
C VAL A 709 -0.20 10.14 -13.68
N ALA A 710 -0.21 11.37 -13.14
CA ALA A 710 -1.44 11.99 -12.63
C ALA A 710 -2.52 12.09 -13.72
N ASP A 711 -2.15 12.49 -14.94
CA ASP A 711 -3.03 12.55 -16.10
C ASP A 711 -3.63 11.19 -16.47
N TYR A 712 -2.82 10.13 -16.40
CA TYR A 712 -3.28 8.76 -16.61
C TYR A 712 -4.37 8.38 -15.60
N PHE A 713 -4.15 8.66 -14.31
CA PHE A 713 -5.14 8.35 -13.27
C PHE A 713 -6.42 9.17 -13.40
N ASN A 714 -6.29 10.45 -13.73
CA ASN A 714 -7.45 11.30 -14.04
C ASN A 714 -8.32 10.70 -15.15
N TYR A 715 -7.69 10.15 -16.17
CA TYR A 715 -8.39 9.46 -17.25
C TYR A 715 -9.09 8.17 -16.78
N ILE A 716 -8.46 7.37 -15.90
CA ILE A 716 -9.12 6.19 -15.31
C ILE A 716 -10.41 6.59 -14.58
N ASP A 717 -10.35 7.64 -13.78
CA ASP A 717 -11.48 8.13 -12.98
C ASP A 717 -12.65 8.58 -13.87
N GLU A 718 -12.35 9.34 -14.93
CA GLU A 718 -13.35 9.78 -15.91
C GLU A 718 -14.03 8.57 -16.57
N VAL A 719 -13.27 7.55 -16.95
CA VAL A 719 -13.80 6.30 -17.55
C VAL A 719 -14.70 5.55 -16.56
N GLN A 720 -14.37 5.54 -15.26
CA GLN A 720 -15.21 4.93 -14.23
C GLN A 720 -16.53 5.68 -14.04
N GLN A 721 -16.48 7.01 -13.87
CA GLN A 721 -17.66 7.83 -13.61
C GLN A 721 -18.69 7.79 -14.76
N GLN A 722 -18.22 7.66 -16.00
CA GLN A 722 -19.10 7.53 -17.18
C GLN A 722 -19.93 6.23 -17.19
N LYS A 723 -19.48 5.15 -16.53
CA LYS A 723 -20.24 3.90 -16.41
C LYS A 723 -21.33 3.97 -15.36
N THR A 724 -21.13 4.68 -14.25
CA THR A 724 -22.13 4.81 -13.18
C THR A 724 -23.35 5.65 -13.59
N ARG A 725 -23.21 6.45 -14.65
CA ARG A 725 -24.28 7.31 -15.22
C ARG A 725 -25.05 6.67 -16.38
N ARG A 726 -24.63 5.51 -16.89
CA ARG A 726 -25.33 4.74 -17.95
C ARG A 726 -26.03 3.54 -17.36
#